data_AF-A0A9D7GVR4-F1
#
_entry.id   AF-A0A9D7GVR4-F1
#
_cell.length_a   1.000
_cell.length_b   1.000
_cell.length_c   1.000
_cell.angle_alpha   90.00
_cell.angle_beta   90.00
_cell.angle_gamma   90.00
#
_symmetry.space_group_name_H-M   'P 1'
#
loop_
_entity.id
_entity.type
_entity.pdbx_description
1 polymer ?
#
loop_
_entity_poly.entity_id
_entity_poly.type
_entity_poly.pdbx_seq_one_letter_code
_entity_poly.pdbx_strand_id
1 'polypeptide(L)'
;MRGFRWMSVGPMAAMVTTSLLLSACSGGDSSGPPKVASLSVTSLTPQLEVGATIQLSASPRDAKGNPLTGRVVTWSSSSLAIATVTSTGIVSGVSPGPATVTATSEGVTGTLTITVLPIPVQSVYIDNRSPSVRQGSTAQLIAIAQDAIGRTLSDRPINWSSATPAIATVSQQGLVTGLTVGTTFIRATSEGKIDSVPMLVRSLNAPTITGTGPATWVPLGPATITGTNFANDIGGNEVLVNGARATVTAATTTSLTLTVPSITALPCSPTGPVPISVSVGGDAVTSTANLSMATARQLAIGQSMLLTSPADLACNEFGATGGTYVVTAFNASTSVAQAASFQLAGAARVAATSASLAPAAVHAYAAPRVASIGPIAVQGRSLEDRLAVGHAAALDASVSFMKSHPNMRRSMAAKRARERAAFGRAATPGANAALAVDNVPTVGDLGWRRMMKTFGNYNTFDSVRTRVVYVGPKLIIMEDSLSPLAGTMDNGYVAIGTEFDRDMFGYLSNFGDPLVLDSEYDNNGRVIAIFSKKVNDYTIGSGGSLLGFVTSCDFSPQTDPVPGNACVPSNEGEYFYAFVPNPSGTGNGNWSLESWRHYVRGTLLHEFKHVVMFAERISRDAEYAEESWLEEATAQMATELWARKLYSNKPQRSDITWSDGMICDYVRPGDARCADPVEAIGHHMGFLYRHYASNESKSLINNGDNVIYGSSWSFARWVTDTYGGADEGTFLRSLVQQQNERGLVNIQNRTGRTWTELLGYFSLASASDNYPGGTITDARARLQSWNTRDIFATMSAGLRFSDGSPAFPRPWPLNMRAVSFGTFPSSVSNVVSLPGGGFAAWEISGTQSTPQTLAIRSTTGGPAPANVGMAVVRVK
;
A
#
# COMPACT_ATOMS: atom_id res chain seq x y z
N MET A 1 35.28 -37.02 19.00
CA MET A 1 36.45 -37.05 19.91
C MET A 1 36.23 -38.15 20.96
N ARG A 2 37.32 -38.66 21.55
CA ARG A 2 37.45 -39.52 22.76
C ARG A 2 36.14 -39.72 23.58
N GLY A 3 35.67 -40.90 23.96
CA GLY A 3 36.27 -42.24 23.96
C GLY A 3 36.90 -42.58 25.32
N PHE A 4 36.30 -43.53 26.05
CA PHE A 4 36.96 -44.29 27.13
C PHE A 4 36.34 -45.70 27.25
N ARG A 5 37.19 -46.70 27.51
CA ARG A 5 36.87 -48.13 27.48
C ARG A 5 37.81 -48.82 28.47
N TRP A 6 37.30 -49.72 29.32
CA TRP A 6 38.05 -50.75 30.04
C TRP A 6 37.17 -52.02 30.01
N MET A 7 37.59 -53.12 29.37
CA MET A 7 38.60 -54.10 29.80
C MET A 7 38.12 -54.96 30.98
N SER A 8 38.27 -56.29 31.06
CA SER A 8 38.59 -57.41 30.15
C SER A 8 39.19 -58.52 31.03
N VAL A 9 38.78 -59.79 30.89
CA VAL A 9 39.62 -60.94 31.25
C VAL A 9 39.31 -62.07 30.26
N GLY A 10 40.34 -62.83 29.85
CA GLY A 10 40.21 -63.92 28.88
C GLY A 10 40.66 -65.29 29.42
N PRO A 11 41.66 -65.96 28.81
CA PRO A 11 41.48 -67.35 28.35
C PRO A 11 42.54 -68.34 28.86
N MET A 12 42.40 -69.64 28.48
CA MET A 12 43.43 -70.68 28.22
C MET A 12 42.69 -72.06 28.16
N ALA A 13 42.98 -73.07 27.30
CA ALA A 13 44.25 -73.71 26.86
C ALA A 13 44.89 -74.57 28.00
N ALA A 14 45.41 -75.80 27.82
CA ALA A 14 45.53 -76.69 26.65
C ALA A 14 45.74 -78.19 27.04
N MET A 15 45.56 -79.10 26.06
CA MET A 15 46.33 -80.34 25.75
C MET A 15 47.03 -81.25 26.80
N VAL A 16 46.84 -82.58 26.62
CA VAL A 16 47.89 -83.68 26.67
C VAL A 16 48.39 -84.07 28.11
N THR A 17 48.75 -85.30 28.53
CA THR A 17 49.34 -86.54 27.93
C THR A 17 48.99 -87.83 28.73
N THR A 18 48.91 -88.98 28.04
CA THR A 18 49.49 -90.34 28.32
C THR A 18 49.52 -91.01 29.73
N SER A 19 48.62 -91.99 29.93
CA SER A 19 48.80 -93.45 30.16
C SER A 19 49.78 -94.12 31.17
N LEU A 20 49.33 -95.30 31.67
CA LEU A 20 50.06 -96.51 32.14
C LEU A 20 50.84 -96.37 33.48
N LEU A 21 50.84 -97.30 34.46
CA LEU A 21 50.69 -98.77 34.58
C LEU A 21 49.86 -99.11 35.87
N LEU A 22 49.44 -100.33 36.30
CA LEU A 22 49.49 -101.72 35.80
C LEU A 22 48.34 -102.60 36.42
N SER A 23 48.46 -103.92 36.26
CA SER A 23 47.64 -105.10 36.66
C SER A 23 47.19 -105.32 38.12
N ALA A 24 46.03 -105.98 38.27
CA ALA A 24 45.89 -107.27 38.98
C ALA A 24 44.63 -108.03 38.50
N CYS A 25 44.62 -109.37 38.58
CA CYS A 25 43.62 -110.23 37.93
C CYS A 25 42.52 -110.81 38.84
N SER A 26 41.41 -111.20 38.20
CA SER A 26 40.58 -112.41 38.43
C SER A 26 39.18 -112.32 39.11
N GLY A 27 38.20 -113.00 38.49
CA GLY A 27 36.82 -113.28 38.96
C GLY A 27 35.82 -112.11 38.85
N GLY A 28 34.58 -112.26 38.36
CA GLY A 28 33.84 -113.38 37.76
C GLY A 28 32.38 -112.96 37.42
N ASP A 29 31.65 -113.79 36.68
CA ASP A 29 30.21 -113.70 36.36
C ASP A 29 29.68 -112.63 35.37
N SER A 30 28.43 -112.85 34.91
CA SER A 30 27.95 -112.52 33.55
C SER A 30 26.69 -111.64 33.51
N SER A 31 26.49 -110.86 32.43
CA SER A 31 25.23 -110.12 32.16
C SER A 31 25.02 -109.77 30.68
N GLY A 32 23.76 -109.68 30.26
CA GLY A 32 23.34 -109.39 28.87
C GLY A 32 23.32 -107.89 28.49
N PRO A 33 22.75 -107.53 27.32
CA PRO A 33 22.80 -106.16 26.81
C PRO A 33 22.11 -105.13 27.73
N PRO A 34 22.64 -103.89 27.83
CA PRO A 34 22.16 -102.89 28.78
C PRO A 34 20.76 -102.38 28.43
N LYS A 35 19.87 -102.38 29.43
CA LYS A 35 18.51 -101.82 29.37
C LYS A 35 18.51 -100.33 29.73
N VAL A 36 17.51 -99.58 29.27
CA VAL A 36 17.26 -98.22 29.76
C VAL A 36 16.92 -98.27 31.26
N ALA A 37 17.55 -97.42 32.05
CA ALA A 37 17.31 -97.27 33.49
C ALA A 37 16.86 -95.85 33.88
N SER A 38 17.19 -94.82 33.08
CA SER A 38 16.68 -93.46 33.24
C SER A 38 16.48 -92.76 31.89
N LEU A 39 15.59 -91.77 31.86
CA LEU A 39 15.25 -91.00 30.66
C LEU A 39 15.07 -89.53 31.05
N SER A 40 15.89 -88.64 30.47
CA SER A 40 15.76 -87.19 30.66
C SER A 40 15.15 -86.53 29.44
N VAL A 41 14.33 -85.49 29.64
CA VAL A 41 13.71 -84.68 28.58
C VAL A 41 14.14 -83.23 28.74
N THR A 42 14.51 -82.57 27.64
CA THR A 42 15.01 -81.19 27.63
C THR A 42 14.43 -80.39 26.45
N SER A 43 14.40 -79.07 26.59
CA SER A 43 14.12 -78.12 25.51
C SER A 43 14.95 -76.85 25.70
N LEU A 44 15.04 -76.03 24.65
CA LEU A 44 15.65 -74.70 24.71
C LEU A 44 14.76 -73.68 25.44
N THR A 45 13.43 -73.84 25.37
CA THR A 45 12.46 -73.00 26.10
C THR A 45 11.33 -73.88 26.66
N PRO A 46 10.90 -73.68 27.91
CA PRO A 46 9.73 -74.35 28.47
C PRO A 46 8.41 -73.62 28.14
N GLN A 47 8.44 -72.66 27.22
CA GLN A 47 7.30 -71.79 26.86
C GLN A 47 7.24 -71.53 25.36
N LEU A 48 6.03 -71.40 24.83
CA LEU A 48 5.75 -70.96 23.46
C LEU A 48 4.37 -70.30 23.39
N GLU A 49 4.09 -69.51 22.36
CA GLU A 49 2.75 -68.97 22.13
C GLU A 49 1.81 -69.99 21.44
N VAL A 50 0.49 -69.79 21.55
CA VAL A 50 -0.50 -70.55 20.77
C VAL A 50 -0.19 -70.48 19.28
N GLY A 51 -0.17 -71.63 18.61
CA GLY A 51 0.16 -71.78 17.19
C GLY A 51 1.66 -71.87 16.88
N ALA A 52 2.56 -71.59 17.84
CA ALA A 52 3.99 -71.82 17.67
C ALA A 52 4.35 -73.29 17.89
N THR A 53 5.62 -73.65 17.63
CA THR A 53 6.16 -74.99 17.88
C THR A 53 7.56 -74.94 18.51
N ILE A 54 7.92 -75.98 19.28
CA ILE A 54 9.25 -76.18 19.87
C ILE A 54 9.68 -77.64 19.76
N GLN A 55 10.98 -77.92 19.70
CA GLN A 55 11.53 -79.27 19.69
C GLN A 55 11.94 -79.70 21.11
N LEU A 56 11.60 -80.94 21.48
CA LEU A 56 12.11 -81.61 22.67
C LEU A 56 13.21 -82.61 22.32
N SER A 57 14.11 -82.88 23.25
CA SER A 57 15.13 -83.94 23.14
C SER A 57 15.04 -84.88 24.33
N ALA A 58 15.12 -86.19 24.06
CA ALA A 58 15.11 -87.24 25.07
C ALA A 58 16.43 -88.01 25.09
N SER A 59 16.98 -88.27 26.28
CA SER A 59 18.25 -88.97 26.46
C SER A 59 18.07 -90.18 27.40
N PRO A 60 17.90 -91.39 26.85
CA PRO A 60 17.88 -92.64 27.61
C PRO A 60 19.29 -93.00 28.08
N ARG A 61 19.42 -93.53 29.30
CA ARG A 61 20.69 -93.95 29.91
C ARG A 61 20.59 -95.32 30.59
N ASP A 62 21.70 -96.05 30.62
CA ASP A 62 21.81 -97.32 31.34
C ASP A 62 21.91 -97.12 32.87
N ALA A 63 21.94 -98.23 33.63
CA ALA A 63 22.05 -98.20 35.09
C ALA A 63 23.41 -97.66 35.62
N LYS A 64 24.39 -97.45 34.75
CA LYS A 64 25.69 -96.83 35.05
C LYS A 64 25.74 -95.35 34.63
N GLY A 65 24.65 -94.82 34.06
CA GLY A 65 24.52 -93.45 33.58
C GLY A 65 24.99 -93.20 32.15
N ASN A 66 25.42 -94.22 31.40
CA ASN A 66 25.89 -94.07 30.02
C ASN A 66 24.71 -93.81 29.07
N PRO A 67 24.83 -92.89 28.09
CA PRO A 67 23.77 -92.65 27.10
C PRO A 67 23.57 -93.86 26.17
N LEU A 68 22.31 -94.19 25.90
CA LEU A 68 21.89 -95.28 25.01
C LEU A 68 21.34 -94.71 23.71
N THR A 69 22.06 -94.93 22.61
CA THR A 69 21.67 -94.51 21.26
C THR A 69 20.81 -95.55 20.55
N GLY A 70 20.05 -95.13 19.54
CA GLY A 70 19.21 -96.02 18.72
C GLY A 70 17.97 -96.60 19.41
N ARG A 71 17.64 -96.16 20.64
CA ARG A 71 16.44 -96.61 21.36
C ARG A 71 15.21 -95.84 20.87
N VAL A 72 14.11 -96.55 20.70
CA VAL A 72 12.82 -95.95 20.30
C VAL A 72 12.25 -95.15 21.47
N VAL A 73 12.02 -93.86 21.24
CA VAL A 73 11.32 -92.99 22.18
C VAL A 73 9.91 -92.71 21.64
N THR A 74 8.91 -92.99 22.46
CA THR A 74 7.51 -92.62 22.20
C THR A 74 7.15 -91.39 23.02
N TRP A 75 6.34 -90.49 22.45
CA TRP A 75 5.98 -89.22 23.08
C TRP A 75 4.47 -89.15 23.32
N SER A 76 4.06 -88.56 24.44
CA SER A 76 2.67 -88.24 24.74
C SER A 76 2.56 -86.88 25.43
N SER A 77 1.40 -86.23 25.31
CA SER A 77 1.07 -85.01 26.04
C SER A 77 -0.08 -85.29 27.00
N SER A 78 0.01 -84.73 28.20
CA SER A 78 -1.06 -84.78 29.22
C SER A 78 -2.34 -84.04 28.80
N SER A 79 -2.26 -83.10 27.85
CA SER A 79 -3.43 -82.44 27.28
C SER A 79 -3.18 -82.00 25.84
N LEU A 80 -3.71 -82.77 24.88
CA LEU A 80 -3.66 -82.43 23.45
C LEU A 80 -4.46 -81.15 23.12
N ALA A 81 -5.37 -80.73 23.99
CA ALA A 81 -6.10 -79.47 23.86
C ALA A 81 -5.25 -78.24 24.22
N ILE A 82 -4.20 -78.42 25.03
CA ILE A 82 -3.25 -77.35 25.41
C ILE A 82 -2.02 -77.41 24.50
N ALA A 83 -1.40 -78.59 24.37
CA ALA A 83 -0.27 -78.78 23.46
C ALA A 83 -0.22 -80.22 22.90
N THR A 84 -0.04 -80.35 21.59
CA THR A 84 0.21 -81.65 20.93
C THR A 84 1.70 -81.95 20.85
N VAL A 85 2.09 -83.22 20.71
CA VAL A 85 3.48 -83.62 20.47
C VAL A 85 3.55 -84.66 19.34
N THR A 86 4.51 -84.53 18.43
CA THR A 86 4.74 -85.50 17.34
C THR A 86 5.55 -86.71 17.83
N SER A 87 5.58 -87.79 17.04
CA SER A 87 6.47 -88.93 17.29
C SER A 87 7.96 -88.57 17.30
N THR A 88 8.35 -87.43 16.72
CA THR A 88 9.72 -86.88 16.74
C THR A 88 9.98 -85.90 17.88
N GLY A 89 9.01 -85.64 18.76
CA GLY A 89 9.16 -84.73 19.90
C GLY A 89 8.96 -83.24 19.59
N ILE A 90 8.36 -82.88 18.46
CA ILE A 90 7.94 -81.49 18.19
C ILE A 90 6.63 -81.23 18.93
N VAL A 91 6.62 -80.24 19.82
CA VAL A 91 5.44 -79.77 20.54
C VAL A 91 4.81 -78.59 19.80
N SER A 92 3.49 -78.58 19.64
CA SER A 92 2.73 -77.46 19.06
C SER A 92 1.72 -76.91 20.07
N GLY A 93 1.69 -75.59 20.25
CA GLY A 93 0.77 -74.93 21.19
C GLY A 93 -0.63 -74.79 20.61
N VAL A 94 -1.65 -75.26 21.33
CA VAL A 94 -3.05 -75.31 20.87
C VAL A 94 -3.94 -74.33 21.64
N SER A 95 -3.81 -74.28 22.96
CA SER A 95 -4.50 -73.29 23.80
C SER A 95 -3.65 -72.92 25.03
N PRO A 96 -3.88 -71.75 25.67
CA PRO A 96 -3.03 -71.29 26.76
C PRO A 96 -3.13 -72.19 28.00
N GLY A 97 -1.99 -72.51 28.61
CA GLY A 97 -1.92 -73.32 29.83
C GLY A 97 -0.70 -74.24 29.90
N PRO A 98 -0.50 -74.93 31.03
CA PRO A 98 0.57 -75.92 31.19
C PRO A 98 0.15 -77.28 30.61
N ALA A 99 1.07 -77.92 29.86
CA ALA A 99 0.98 -79.31 29.44
C ALA A 99 2.29 -80.02 29.73
N THR A 100 2.23 -81.08 30.54
CA THR A 100 3.35 -82.02 30.71
C THR A 100 3.45 -82.93 29.49
N VAL A 101 4.63 -82.97 28.87
CA VAL A 101 4.98 -83.85 27.76
C VAL A 101 5.89 -84.95 28.29
N THR A 102 5.56 -86.20 27.97
CA THR A 102 6.22 -87.41 28.46
C THR A 102 6.91 -88.13 27.32
N ALA A 103 8.20 -88.42 27.47
CA ALA A 103 8.94 -89.37 26.66
C ALA A 103 8.95 -90.73 27.35
N THR A 104 8.83 -91.82 26.61
CA THR A 104 8.92 -93.20 27.12
C THR A 104 9.82 -94.04 26.22
N SER A 105 10.79 -94.75 26.81
CA SER A 105 11.70 -95.69 26.12
C SER A 105 11.87 -96.94 26.97
N GLU A 106 11.58 -98.12 26.42
CA GLU A 106 11.65 -99.43 27.12
C GLU A 106 10.88 -99.48 28.46
N GLY A 107 9.80 -98.70 28.57
CA GLY A 107 8.98 -98.58 29.79
C GLY A 107 9.47 -97.55 30.81
N VAL A 108 10.66 -96.97 30.62
CA VAL A 108 11.19 -95.87 31.45
C VAL A 108 10.70 -94.53 30.89
N THR A 109 10.25 -93.63 31.76
CA THR A 109 9.67 -92.33 31.39
C THR A 109 10.54 -91.15 31.81
N GLY A 110 10.47 -90.06 31.05
CA GLY A 110 10.98 -88.74 31.40
C GLY A 110 9.96 -87.67 31.01
N THR A 111 9.88 -86.56 31.75
CA THR A 111 8.82 -85.55 31.56
C THR A 111 9.36 -84.13 31.53
N LEU A 112 8.68 -83.24 30.80
CA LEU A 112 8.91 -81.80 30.82
C LEU A 112 7.57 -81.05 30.77
N THR A 113 7.41 -80.03 31.61
CA THR A 113 6.22 -79.16 31.56
C THR A 113 6.46 -78.01 30.58
N ILE A 114 5.58 -77.88 29.59
CA ILE A 114 5.55 -76.78 28.63
C ILE A 114 4.38 -75.86 28.97
N THR A 115 4.61 -74.55 29.02
CA THR A 115 3.54 -73.56 29.21
C THR A 115 3.24 -72.85 27.89
N VAL A 116 2.04 -73.04 27.36
CA VAL A 116 1.56 -72.32 26.20
C VAL A 116 1.02 -70.96 26.64
N LEU A 117 1.55 -69.88 26.05
CA LEU A 117 1.19 -68.49 26.32
C LEU A 117 0.16 -67.99 25.29
N PRO A 118 -0.74 -67.08 25.69
CA PRO A 118 -1.72 -66.49 24.78
C PRO A 118 -1.08 -65.37 23.94
N ILE A 119 -1.48 -65.20 22.67
CA ILE A 119 -0.85 -64.25 21.71
C ILE A 119 -1.09 -62.79 22.15
N PRO A 120 -0.08 -61.99 22.48
CA PRO A 120 -0.27 -60.67 23.11
C PRO A 120 -1.01 -59.67 22.21
N VAL A 121 -1.84 -58.83 22.82
CA VAL A 121 -2.48 -57.70 22.13
C VAL A 121 -1.44 -56.64 21.80
N GLN A 122 -1.32 -56.30 20.52
CA GLN A 122 -0.41 -55.26 20.05
C GLN A 122 -1.08 -53.89 19.92
N SER A 123 -2.36 -53.86 19.50
CA SER A 123 -3.16 -52.65 19.34
C SER A 123 -4.61 -52.85 19.80
N VAL A 124 -5.26 -51.74 20.13
CA VAL A 124 -6.71 -51.62 20.30
C VAL A 124 -7.18 -50.55 19.34
N TYR A 125 -8.36 -50.72 18.74
CA TYR A 125 -8.94 -49.75 17.81
C TYR A 125 -10.45 -49.61 18.04
N ILE A 126 -10.91 -48.37 18.28
CA ILE A 126 -12.33 -47.98 18.36
C ILE A 126 -12.80 -47.56 16.97
N ASP A 127 -13.85 -48.21 16.46
CA ASP A 127 -14.28 -48.07 15.07
C ASP A 127 -14.87 -46.67 14.75
N ASN A 128 -15.84 -46.22 15.56
CA ASN A 128 -16.40 -44.88 15.40
C ASN A 128 -15.44 -43.82 15.95
N ARG A 129 -14.80 -43.06 15.04
CA ARG A 129 -13.83 -42.00 15.38
C ARG A 129 -14.44 -40.66 15.79
N SER A 130 -15.74 -40.46 15.57
CA SER A 130 -16.44 -39.19 15.87
C SER A 130 -17.86 -39.41 16.43
N PRO A 131 -18.00 -40.18 17.52
CA PRO A 131 -19.30 -40.46 18.11
C PRO A 131 -19.95 -39.21 18.73
N SER A 132 -21.27 -39.12 18.60
CA SER A 132 -22.08 -38.13 19.32
C SER A 132 -23.44 -38.69 19.75
N VAL A 133 -23.98 -38.16 20.84
CA VAL A 133 -25.33 -38.45 21.36
C VAL A 133 -25.99 -37.15 21.81
N ARG A 134 -27.32 -37.17 21.96
CA ARG A 134 -28.01 -36.15 22.77
C ARG A 134 -27.90 -36.49 24.25
N GLN A 135 -27.99 -35.48 25.11
CA GLN A 135 -28.10 -35.65 26.55
C GLN A 135 -29.24 -36.63 26.90
N GLY A 136 -29.00 -37.56 27.81
CA GLY A 136 -29.91 -38.66 28.18
C GLY A 136 -30.00 -39.81 27.15
N SER A 137 -29.36 -39.69 25.99
CA SER A 137 -29.32 -40.74 24.96
C SER A 137 -28.03 -41.57 25.04
N THR A 138 -28.05 -42.74 24.39
CA THR A 138 -26.93 -43.68 24.37
C THR A 138 -26.41 -43.96 22.96
N ALA A 139 -25.11 -44.25 22.82
CA ALA A 139 -24.50 -44.77 21.60
C ALA A 139 -23.59 -45.95 21.91
N GLN A 140 -23.63 -46.98 21.07
CA GLN A 140 -22.77 -48.15 21.19
C GLN A 140 -21.42 -47.86 20.49
N LEU A 141 -20.31 -48.05 21.22
CA LEU A 141 -18.98 -48.12 20.63
C LEU A 141 -18.51 -49.57 20.54
N ILE A 142 -17.71 -49.88 19.52
CA ILE A 142 -17.07 -51.17 19.33
C ILE A 142 -15.56 -50.93 19.32
N ALA A 143 -14.83 -51.75 20.07
CA ALA A 143 -13.37 -51.76 20.06
C ALA A 143 -12.87 -53.16 19.72
N ILE A 144 -11.79 -53.21 18.94
CA ILE A 144 -11.18 -54.43 18.43
C ILE A 144 -9.76 -54.49 18.97
N ALA A 145 -9.41 -55.57 19.67
CA ALA A 145 -8.03 -55.90 20.01
C ALA A 145 -7.38 -56.69 18.88
N GLN A 146 -6.15 -56.37 18.50
CA GLN A 146 -5.41 -57.03 17.43
C GLN A 146 -4.00 -57.45 17.86
N ASP A 147 -3.50 -58.52 17.25
CA ASP A 147 -2.11 -58.98 17.40
C ASP A 147 -1.12 -58.20 16.53
N ALA A 148 0.16 -58.57 16.59
CA ALA A 148 1.23 -57.92 15.85
C ALA A 148 1.14 -58.03 14.31
N ILE A 149 0.25 -58.86 13.77
CA ILE A 149 -0.02 -59.00 12.33
C ILE A 149 -1.45 -58.58 11.94
N GLY A 150 -2.17 -57.89 12.84
CA GLY A 150 -3.48 -57.30 12.58
C GLY A 150 -4.67 -58.26 12.69
N ARG A 151 -4.49 -59.49 13.20
CA ARG A 151 -5.61 -60.42 13.43
C ARG A 151 -6.39 -60.02 14.68
N THR A 152 -7.71 -60.03 14.58
CA THR A 152 -8.61 -59.77 15.71
C THR A 152 -8.49 -60.86 16.78
N LEU A 153 -8.24 -60.44 18.02
CA LEU A 153 -8.22 -61.28 19.22
C LEU A 153 -9.56 -61.12 19.96
N SER A 154 -10.55 -61.90 19.54
CA SER A 154 -11.96 -61.75 19.97
C SER A 154 -12.27 -62.21 21.41
N ASP A 155 -11.34 -62.93 22.03
CA ASP A 155 -11.37 -63.42 23.41
C ASP A 155 -10.86 -62.40 24.44
N ARG A 156 -10.39 -61.23 23.98
CA ARG A 156 -9.69 -60.26 24.83
C ARG A 156 -10.64 -59.28 25.53
N PRO A 157 -10.53 -59.13 26.86
CA PRO A 157 -11.39 -58.21 27.60
C PRO A 157 -11.00 -56.76 27.32
N ILE A 158 -11.90 -56.01 26.68
CA ILE A 158 -11.80 -54.55 26.57
C ILE A 158 -12.32 -53.90 27.85
N ASN A 159 -11.47 -53.13 28.52
CA ASN A 159 -11.87 -52.23 29.59
C ASN A 159 -12.18 -50.85 29.00
N TRP A 160 -13.35 -50.31 29.31
CA TRP A 160 -13.78 -49.00 28.85
C TRP A 160 -13.66 -47.96 29.97
N SER A 161 -13.32 -46.73 29.61
CA SER A 161 -13.32 -45.60 30.54
C SER A 161 -13.66 -44.29 29.85
N SER A 162 -14.16 -43.33 30.62
CA SER A 162 -14.40 -41.95 30.20
C SER A 162 -13.43 -41.03 30.94
N ALA A 163 -12.78 -40.12 30.22
CA ALA A 163 -11.90 -39.10 30.80
C ALA A 163 -12.68 -38.07 31.64
N THR A 164 -13.99 -37.91 31.42
CA THR A 164 -14.86 -37.01 32.19
C THR A 164 -16.25 -37.63 32.33
N PRO A 165 -16.44 -38.56 33.29
CA PRO A 165 -17.70 -39.28 33.47
C PRO A 165 -18.93 -38.37 33.64
N ALA A 166 -18.76 -37.16 34.16
CA ALA A 166 -19.84 -36.16 34.30
C ALA A 166 -20.38 -35.65 32.95
N ILE A 167 -19.61 -35.73 31.87
CA ILE A 167 -20.04 -35.38 30.50
C ILE A 167 -20.68 -36.60 29.85
N ALA A 168 -19.96 -37.73 29.81
CA ALA A 168 -20.49 -39.01 29.34
C ALA A 168 -19.89 -40.18 30.13
N THR A 169 -20.72 -41.16 30.48
CA THR A 169 -20.28 -42.46 31.02
C THR A 169 -20.21 -43.51 29.91
N VAL A 170 -19.48 -44.60 30.14
CA VAL A 170 -19.42 -45.76 29.24
C VAL A 170 -19.50 -47.05 30.04
N SER A 171 -20.31 -48.01 29.59
CA SER A 171 -20.37 -49.34 30.20
C SER A 171 -19.20 -50.22 29.76
N GLN A 172 -18.95 -51.32 30.47
CA GLN A 172 -17.93 -52.31 30.05
C GLN A 172 -18.27 -53.04 28.74
N GLN A 173 -19.49 -52.90 28.23
CA GLN A 173 -19.88 -53.35 26.89
C GLN A 173 -19.67 -52.27 25.80
N GLY A 174 -19.14 -51.09 26.15
CA GLY A 174 -18.93 -49.97 25.21
C GLY A 174 -20.16 -49.09 24.99
N LEU A 175 -21.24 -49.26 25.76
CA LEU A 175 -22.43 -48.41 25.65
C LEU A 175 -22.18 -47.07 26.35
N VAL A 176 -22.03 -46.00 25.58
CA VAL A 176 -21.82 -44.63 26.06
C VAL A 176 -23.16 -43.97 26.35
N THR A 177 -23.30 -43.30 27.50
CA THR A 177 -24.47 -42.50 27.87
C THR A 177 -24.07 -41.04 28.02
N GLY A 178 -24.72 -40.12 27.29
CA GLY A 178 -24.47 -38.68 27.43
C GLY A 178 -25.20 -38.11 28.64
N LEU A 179 -24.49 -37.47 29.57
CA LEU A 179 -25.04 -36.94 30.83
C LEU A 179 -25.12 -35.41 30.85
N THR A 180 -24.07 -34.72 30.42
CA THR A 180 -23.98 -33.26 30.37
C THR A 180 -23.44 -32.83 29.02
N VAL A 181 -23.97 -31.74 28.47
CA VAL A 181 -23.51 -31.15 27.20
C VAL A 181 -22.02 -30.82 27.28
N GLY A 182 -21.27 -31.20 26.24
CA GLY A 182 -19.81 -30.97 26.17
C GLY A 182 -19.07 -32.07 25.44
N THR A 183 -17.74 -32.03 25.49
CA THR A 183 -16.85 -33.04 24.91
C THR A 183 -16.04 -33.75 25.98
N THR A 184 -15.89 -35.06 25.84
CA THR A 184 -14.95 -35.86 26.65
C THR A 184 -14.25 -36.89 25.77
N PHE A 185 -13.36 -37.69 26.34
CA PHE A 185 -12.69 -38.78 25.64
C PHE A 185 -13.14 -40.13 26.19
N ILE A 186 -13.65 -41.00 25.32
CA ILE A 186 -13.86 -42.41 25.65
C ILE A 186 -12.60 -43.18 25.26
N ARG A 187 -12.22 -44.15 26.10
CA ARG A 187 -11.00 -44.97 25.97
C ARG A 187 -11.36 -46.44 26.05
N ALA A 188 -10.76 -47.23 25.16
CA ALA A 188 -10.77 -48.69 25.20
C ALA A 188 -9.36 -49.16 25.55
N THR A 189 -9.24 -50.15 26.42
CA THR A 189 -7.94 -50.66 26.90
C THR A 189 -7.93 -52.17 27.02
N SER A 190 -6.92 -52.82 26.44
CA SER A 190 -6.67 -54.26 26.56
C SER A 190 -5.16 -54.51 26.69
N GLU A 191 -4.76 -55.28 27.70
CA GLU A 191 -3.35 -55.64 27.97
C GLU A 191 -2.38 -54.44 27.98
N GLY A 192 -2.84 -53.28 28.47
CA GLY A 192 -2.07 -52.03 28.52
C GLY A 192 -1.99 -51.25 27.20
N LYS A 193 -2.55 -51.76 26.10
CA LYS A 193 -2.74 -51.03 24.85
C LYS A 193 -4.03 -50.20 24.93
N ILE A 194 -3.99 -48.96 24.45
CA ILE A 194 -5.08 -47.98 24.59
C ILE A 194 -5.37 -47.32 23.24
N ASP A 195 -6.65 -47.11 22.94
CA ASP A 195 -7.11 -46.14 21.94
C ASP A 195 -8.20 -45.24 22.53
N SER A 196 -8.36 -44.05 21.98
CA SER A 196 -9.26 -43.01 22.49
C SER A 196 -9.92 -42.21 21.38
N VAL A 197 -11.22 -41.94 21.55
CA VAL A 197 -12.03 -41.13 20.64
C VAL A 197 -12.69 -39.96 21.38
N PRO A 198 -12.77 -38.76 20.77
CA PRO A 198 -13.57 -37.67 21.31
C PRO A 198 -15.05 -38.00 21.18
N MET A 199 -15.79 -37.80 22.27
CA MET A 199 -17.22 -38.03 22.38
C MET A 199 -17.93 -36.70 22.61
N LEU A 200 -18.85 -36.34 21.71
CA LEU A 200 -19.66 -35.13 21.81
C LEU A 200 -21.04 -35.44 22.37
N VAL A 201 -21.37 -34.86 23.53
CA VAL A 201 -22.73 -34.86 24.08
C VAL A 201 -23.39 -33.54 23.69
N ARG A 202 -24.43 -33.66 22.87
CA ARG A 202 -25.25 -32.56 22.35
C ARG A 202 -26.41 -32.26 23.28
N SER A 203 -26.97 -31.07 23.19
CA SER A 203 -28.17 -30.67 23.93
C SER A 203 -29.33 -31.67 23.75
N LEU A 204 -30.18 -31.82 24.76
CA LEU A 204 -31.39 -32.64 24.65
C LEU A 204 -32.29 -32.16 23.50
N ASN A 205 -32.50 -30.84 23.43
CA ASN A 205 -33.22 -30.16 22.37
C ASN A 205 -32.29 -29.21 21.63
N ALA A 206 -32.46 -29.08 20.31
CA ALA A 206 -31.74 -28.07 19.53
C ALA A 206 -32.23 -26.65 19.89
N PRO A 207 -31.37 -25.61 19.80
CA PRO A 207 -31.79 -24.21 19.94
C PRO A 207 -32.81 -23.84 18.87
N THR A 208 -33.75 -22.96 19.21
CA THR A 208 -34.68 -22.35 18.24
C THR A 208 -34.58 -20.82 18.31
N ILE A 209 -34.89 -20.13 17.22
CA ILE A 209 -35.03 -18.67 17.19
C ILE A 209 -36.48 -18.34 16.84
N THR A 210 -37.15 -17.61 17.73
CA THR A 210 -38.54 -17.15 17.56
C THR A 210 -38.65 -15.66 17.24
N GLY A 211 -37.60 -14.88 17.49
CA GLY A 211 -37.59 -13.44 17.22
C GLY A 211 -36.22 -12.80 17.38
N THR A 212 -36.10 -11.59 16.84
CA THR A 212 -34.91 -10.72 16.93
C THR A 212 -35.35 -9.30 17.24
N GLY A 213 -34.53 -8.56 18.00
CA GLY A 213 -34.80 -7.18 18.41
C GLY A 213 -33.49 -6.39 18.57
N PRO A 214 -33.47 -5.05 18.39
CA PRO A 214 -34.53 -4.23 17.80
C PRO A 214 -34.81 -4.62 16.32
N ALA A 215 -35.86 -4.05 15.72
CA ALA A 215 -36.29 -4.41 14.37
C ALA A 215 -35.24 -4.16 13.27
N THR A 216 -34.27 -3.26 13.51
CA THR A 216 -33.08 -3.08 12.68
C THR A 216 -31.87 -2.94 13.60
N TRP A 217 -30.87 -3.79 13.40
CA TRP A 217 -29.61 -3.80 14.14
C TRP A 217 -28.63 -2.80 13.53
N VAL A 218 -27.67 -2.33 14.33
CA VAL A 218 -26.55 -1.48 13.89
C VAL A 218 -25.23 -2.02 14.45
N PRO A 219 -24.10 -1.92 13.74
CA PRO A 219 -22.79 -2.33 14.25
C PRO A 219 -22.46 -1.72 15.62
N LEU A 220 -21.88 -2.50 16.53
CA LEU A 220 -21.63 -2.15 17.94
C LEU A 220 -22.88 -1.81 18.79
N GLY A 221 -24.08 -1.84 18.22
CA GLY A 221 -25.33 -1.68 18.95
C GLY A 221 -25.70 -2.93 19.76
N PRO A 222 -26.52 -2.78 20.82
CA PRO A 222 -27.12 -3.92 21.49
C PRO A 222 -28.20 -4.55 20.63
N ALA A 223 -28.31 -5.88 20.68
CA ALA A 223 -29.38 -6.64 20.08
C ALA A 223 -29.76 -7.85 20.96
N THR A 224 -30.93 -8.40 20.69
CA THR A 224 -31.54 -9.51 21.42
C THR A 224 -32.04 -10.56 20.44
N ILE A 225 -31.79 -11.84 20.74
CA ILE A 225 -32.37 -13.00 20.05
C ILE A 225 -33.25 -13.73 21.05
N THR A 226 -34.54 -13.89 20.73
CA THR A 226 -35.48 -14.68 21.54
C THR A 226 -35.70 -16.05 20.91
N GLY A 227 -35.93 -17.06 21.74
CA GLY A 227 -35.97 -18.45 21.28
C GLY A 227 -36.18 -19.44 22.41
N THR A 228 -35.68 -20.66 22.23
CA THR A 228 -35.67 -21.71 23.26
C THR A 228 -34.40 -22.56 23.17
N ASN A 229 -34.06 -23.25 24.26
CA ASN A 229 -32.91 -24.16 24.39
C ASN A 229 -31.54 -23.49 24.16
N PHE A 230 -31.42 -22.20 24.49
CA PHE A 230 -30.12 -21.54 24.62
C PHE A 230 -29.41 -21.98 25.92
N ALA A 231 -28.09 -21.85 25.98
CA ALA A 231 -27.38 -22.04 27.24
C ALA A 231 -27.67 -20.89 28.22
N ASN A 232 -27.74 -21.19 29.51
CA ASN A 232 -28.06 -20.20 30.56
C ASN A 232 -26.84 -19.36 31.00
N ASP A 233 -25.69 -19.58 30.36
CA ASP A 233 -24.45 -18.84 30.57
C ASP A 233 -23.93 -18.26 29.24
N ILE A 234 -23.07 -17.25 29.32
CA ILE A 234 -22.55 -16.55 28.13
C ILE A 234 -21.63 -17.45 27.28
N GLY A 235 -20.86 -18.34 27.90
CA GLY A 235 -19.85 -19.16 27.22
C GLY A 235 -20.43 -20.32 26.41
N GLY A 236 -21.58 -20.85 26.82
CA GLY A 236 -22.29 -21.92 26.13
C GLY A 236 -23.02 -21.52 24.83
N ASN A 237 -23.01 -20.23 24.47
CA ASN A 237 -23.67 -19.69 23.29
C ASN A 237 -22.67 -19.03 22.33
N GLU A 238 -22.49 -19.58 21.13
CA GLU A 238 -21.82 -18.86 20.03
C GLU A 238 -22.87 -18.22 19.12
N VAL A 239 -22.73 -16.92 18.86
CA VAL A 239 -23.59 -16.20 17.91
C VAL A 239 -22.74 -15.60 16.79
N LEU A 240 -23.11 -15.91 15.54
CA LEU A 240 -22.56 -15.27 14.34
C LEU A 240 -23.63 -14.38 13.70
N VAL A 241 -23.22 -13.19 13.27
CA VAL A 241 -24.03 -12.22 12.53
C VAL A 241 -23.33 -11.98 11.20
N ASN A 242 -23.98 -12.38 10.09
CA ASN A 242 -23.40 -12.38 8.76
C ASN A 242 -22.00 -13.03 8.68
N GLY A 243 -21.80 -14.12 9.43
CA GLY A 243 -20.52 -14.85 9.57
C GLY A 243 -19.53 -14.27 10.58
N ALA A 244 -19.72 -13.03 11.06
CA ALA A 244 -18.85 -12.42 12.08
C ALA A 244 -19.34 -12.74 13.50
N ARG A 245 -18.42 -13.12 14.40
CA ARG A 245 -18.77 -13.46 15.79
C ARG A 245 -19.24 -12.23 16.57
N ALA A 246 -20.44 -12.31 17.13
CA ALA A 246 -20.99 -11.32 18.06
C ALA A 246 -20.55 -11.59 19.51
N THR A 247 -20.52 -10.56 20.34
CA THR A 247 -20.24 -10.69 21.76
C THR A 247 -21.55 -10.87 22.52
N VAL A 248 -21.82 -12.07 23.02
CA VAL A 248 -22.96 -12.30 23.93
C VAL A 248 -22.66 -11.60 25.27
N THR A 249 -23.60 -10.79 25.75
CA THR A 249 -23.46 -9.95 26.96
C THR A 249 -24.40 -10.37 28.09
N ALA A 250 -25.51 -11.06 27.76
CA ALA A 250 -26.34 -11.77 28.72
C ALA A 250 -27.00 -12.99 28.06
N ALA A 251 -27.21 -14.06 28.83
CA ALA A 251 -27.80 -15.29 28.33
C ALA A 251 -28.83 -15.85 29.32
N THR A 252 -29.91 -16.42 28.77
CA THR A 252 -30.93 -17.21 29.46
C THR A 252 -31.39 -18.30 28.48
N THR A 253 -32.10 -19.32 28.94
CA THR A 253 -32.59 -20.42 28.07
C THR A 253 -33.56 -20.00 26.96
N THR A 254 -34.07 -18.75 26.98
CA THR A 254 -35.05 -18.22 26.01
C THR A 254 -34.66 -16.86 25.39
N SER A 255 -33.59 -16.21 25.86
CA SER A 255 -33.16 -14.90 25.39
C SER A 255 -31.64 -14.74 25.50
N LEU A 256 -31.01 -14.30 24.41
CA LEU A 256 -29.61 -13.86 24.35
C LEU A 256 -29.56 -12.37 24.07
N THR A 257 -28.83 -11.61 24.89
CA THR A 257 -28.45 -10.22 24.56
C THR A 257 -27.00 -10.21 24.08
N LEU A 258 -26.72 -9.43 23.04
CA LEU A 258 -25.41 -9.36 22.40
C LEU A 258 -25.08 -7.94 21.95
N THR A 259 -23.78 -7.69 21.76
CA THR A 259 -23.27 -6.56 20.98
C THR A 259 -23.02 -7.02 19.55
N VAL A 260 -23.63 -6.34 18.59
CA VAL A 260 -23.47 -6.61 17.15
C VAL A 260 -22.00 -6.35 16.75
N PRO A 261 -21.39 -7.18 15.88
CA PRO A 261 -19.99 -7.00 15.49
C PRO A 261 -19.70 -5.62 14.90
N SER A 262 -18.43 -5.20 14.91
CA SER A 262 -18.03 -3.92 14.32
C SER A 262 -18.22 -3.90 12.79
N ILE A 263 -18.42 -2.70 12.24
CA ILE A 263 -18.52 -2.47 10.78
C ILE A 263 -17.25 -2.92 10.00
N THR A 264 -16.13 -3.07 10.70
CA THR A 264 -14.87 -3.59 10.17
C THR A 264 -14.80 -5.11 10.14
N ALA A 265 -15.48 -5.80 11.06
CA ALA A 265 -15.59 -7.26 11.09
C ALA A 265 -16.69 -7.80 10.15
N LEU A 266 -17.62 -6.93 9.73
CA LEU A 266 -18.74 -7.26 8.84
C LEU A 266 -18.46 -6.80 7.39
N PRO A 267 -18.91 -7.55 6.37
CA PRO A 267 -18.74 -7.17 4.96
C PRO A 267 -19.69 -6.02 4.59
N CYS A 268 -19.16 -4.92 4.06
CA CYS A 268 -19.95 -3.73 3.71
C CYS A 268 -21.07 -4.06 2.70
N SER A 269 -22.29 -4.17 3.22
CA SER A 269 -23.48 -4.64 2.51
C SER A 269 -24.61 -3.61 2.67
N PRO A 270 -25.52 -3.45 1.69
CA PRO A 270 -26.67 -2.57 1.85
C PRO A 270 -27.57 -2.99 3.02
N THR A 271 -28.31 -2.05 3.58
CA THR A 271 -29.28 -2.26 4.67
C THR A 271 -30.32 -3.30 4.27
N GLY A 272 -30.69 -4.18 5.20
CA GLY A 272 -31.65 -5.26 4.95
C GLY A 272 -31.34 -6.55 5.74
N PRO A 273 -32.00 -7.67 5.45
CA PRO A 273 -31.78 -8.94 6.15
C PRO A 273 -30.36 -9.47 5.92
N VAL A 274 -29.78 -10.03 6.98
CA VAL A 274 -28.54 -10.82 7.01
C VAL A 274 -28.76 -12.12 7.78
N PRO A 275 -28.04 -13.21 7.48
CA PRO A 275 -28.14 -14.44 8.25
C PRO A 275 -27.55 -14.25 9.65
N ILE A 276 -28.21 -14.81 10.65
CA ILE A 276 -27.67 -15.02 12.00
C ILE A 276 -27.66 -16.51 12.30
N SER A 277 -26.68 -16.97 13.08
CA SER A 277 -26.66 -18.34 13.60
C SER A 277 -26.37 -18.35 15.09
N VAL A 278 -27.09 -19.19 15.83
CA VAL A 278 -26.85 -19.45 17.25
C VAL A 278 -26.47 -20.92 17.40
N SER A 279 -25.28 -21.18 17.93
CA SER A 279 -24.74 -22.52 18.17
C SER A 279 -24.65 -22.78 19.67
N VAL A 280 -25.23 -23.90 20.11
CA VAL A 280 -25.35 -24.30 21.52
C VAL A 280 -25.12 -25.80 21.62
N GLY A 281 -24.10 -26.22 22.37
CA GLY A 281 -23.87 -27.65 22.64
C GLY A 281 -23.65 -28.52 21.39
N GLY A 282 -23.16 -27.96 20.28
CA GLY A 282 -22.99 -28.71 19.03
C GLY A 282 -24.28 -28.93 18.22
N ASP A 283 -25.41 -28.30 18.58
CA ASP A 283 -26.47 -27.98 17.63
C ASP A 283 -26.35 -26.50 17.21
N ALA A 284 -26.88 -26.17 16.04
CA ALA A 284 -26.93 -24.80 15.53
C ALA A 284 -28.28 -24.53 14.87
N VAL A 285 -28.77 -23.29 15.01
CA VAL A 285 -29.97 -22.79 14.35
C VAL A 285 -29.65 -21.50 13.62
N THR A 286 -30.24 -21.31 12.44
CA THR A 286 -30.12 -20.09 11.65
C THR A 286 -31.45 -19.34 11.59
N SER A 287 -31.36 -18.02 11.48
CA SER A 287 -32.49 -17.12 11.22
C SER A 287 -31.97 -15.89 10.47
N THR A 288 -32.76 -14.84 10.36
CA THR A 288 -32.33 -13.54 9.82
C THR A 288 -32.59 -12.41 10.81
N ALA A 289 -31.74 -11.38 10.74
CA ALA A 289 -31.96 -10.10 11.39
C ALA A 289 -31.80 -8.99 10.34
N ASN A 290 -32.58 -7.92 10.44
CA ASN A 290 -32.38 -6.75 9.60
C ASN A 290 -31.20 -5.94 10.13
N LEU A 291 -30.20 -5.64 9.30
CA LEU A 291 -28.97 -4.95 9.72
C LEU A 291 -28.76 -3.71 8.84
N SER A 292 -28.63 -2.55 9.49
CA SER A 292 -28.21 -1.29 8.86
C SER A 292 -26.71 -1.13 9.03
N MET A 293 -25.98 -1.63 8.03
CA MET A 293 -24.50 -1.61 7.97
C MET A 293 -23.93 -0.28 7.53
N ALA A 294 -24.68 0.47 6.73
CA ALA A 294 -24.14 1.49 5.84
C ALA A 294 -24.75 2.85 6.15
N THR A 295 -23.93 3.89 6.10
CA THR A 295 -24.42 5.27 6.22
C THR A 295 -25.14 5.62 4.94
N ALA A 296 -26.45 5.86 5.01
CA ALA A 296 -27.23 6.28 3.86
C ALA A 296 -26.73 7.64 3.33
N ARG A 297 -26.34 7.69 2.06
CA ARG A 297 -25.91 8.89 1.36
C ARG A 297 -26.93 9.24 0.27
N GLN A 298 -27.32 10.49 0.23
CA GLN A 298 -28.20 11.05 -0.79
C GLN A 298 -27.44 12.16 -1.51
N LEU A 299 -27.38 12.08 -2.84
CA LEU A 299 -26.84 13.10 -3.72
C LEU A 299 -27.83 13.32 -4.86
N ALA A 300 -28.28 14.56 -5.03
CA ALA A 300 -28.94 14.96 -6.27
C ALA A 300 -27.91 15.02 -7.41
N ILE A 301 -28.38 15.00 -8.66
CA ILE A 301 -27.50 15.17 -9.82
C ILE A 301 -26.79 16.53 -9.70
N GLY A 302 -25.46 16.49 -9.84
CA GLY A 302 -24.53 17.59 -9.72
C GLY A 302 -24.05 17.93 -8.30
N GLN A 303 -24.61 17.31 -7.26
CA GLN A 303 -24.12 17.48 -5.89
C GLN A 303 -22.93 16.57 -5.59
N SER A 304 -22.06 17.04 -4.70
CA SER A 304 -20.88 16.31 -4.25
C SER A 304 -20.78 16.19 -2.73
N MET A 305 -20.01 15.21 -2.25
CA MET A 305 -19.67 15.03 -0.84
C MET A 305 -18.23 14.57 -0.67
N LEU A 306 -17.71 14.80 0.54
CA LEU A 306 -16.36 14.47 0.96
C LEU A 306 -16.43 13.61 2.23
N LEU A 307 -15.69 12.51 2.25
CA LEU A 307 -15.69 11.48 3.28
C LEU A 307 -14.24 11.22 3.73
N THR A 308 -13.91 11.58 4.97
CA THR A 308 -12.51 11.64 5.44
C THR A 308 -12.26 10.92 6.76
N SER A 309 -13.31 10.59 7.52
CA SER A 309 -13.14 9.78 8.74
C SER A 309 -13.13 8.28 8.41
N PRO A 310 -12.43 7.44 9.19
CA PRO A 310 -12.50 5.98 9.01
C PRO A 310 -13.92 5.41 9.13
N ALA A 311 -14.82 6.09 9.86
CA ALA A 311 -16.23 5.72 9.95
C ALA A 311 -17.00 6.06 8.66
N ASP A 312 -16.81 7.27 8.12
CA ASP A 312 -17.40 7.69 6.86
C ASP A 312 -16.95 6.84 5.67
N LEU A 313 -15.73 6.29 5.72
CA LEU A 313 -15.19 5.42 4.69
C LEU A 313 -15.60 3.94 4.83
N ALA A 314 -16.11 3.52 5.99
CA ALA A 314 -16.29 2.11 6.32
C ALA A 314 -17.41 1.41 5.52
N CYS A 315 -18.56 2.08 5.32
CA CYS A 315 -19.65 1.63 4.44
C CYS A 315 -20.67 2.75 4.18
N ASN A 316 -20.93 3.06 2.92
CA ASN A 316 -21.86 4.10 2.47
C ASN A 316 -22.90 3.47 1.53
N GLU A 317 -24.19 3.71 1.77
CA GLU A 317 -25.27 3.20 0.93
C GLU A 317 -25.85 4.30 0.06
N PHE A 318 -25.95 4.02 -1.23
CA PHE A 318 -26.62 4.88 -2.21
C PHE A 318 -28.00 4.27 -2.54
N GLY A 319 -29.04 5.10 -2.47
CA GLY A 319 -30.43 4.66 -2.67
C GLY A 319 -30.70 4.25 -4.12
N ALA A 320 -31.69 3.37 -4.33
CA ALA A 320 -31.99 2.69 -5.60
C ALA A 320 -32.52 3.59 -6.75
N THR A 321 -32.27 4.91 -6.72
CA THR A 321 -32.62 5.82 -7.83
C THR A 321 -31.66 5.74 -9.02
N GLY A 322 -30.63 4.89 -8.96
CA GLY A 322 -29.60 4.81 -9.98
C GLY A 322 -28.68 6.02 -10.00
N GLY A 323 -27.97 6.15 -11.11
CA GLY A 323 -27.10 7.28 -11.42
C GLY A 323 -25.69 6.85 -11.81
N THR A 324 -24.93 7.81 -12.33
CA THR A 324 -23.48 7.68 -12.49
C THR A 324 -22.79 8.61 -11.50
N TYR A 325 -21.77 8.09 -10.85
CA TYR A 325 -20.96 8.81 -9.87
C TYR A 325 -19.51 8.85 -10.34
N VAL A 326 -18.89 10.02 -10.26
CA VAL A 326 -17.42 10.12 -10.29
C VAL A 326 -16.96 10.07 -8.84
N VAL A 327 -16.04 9.15 -8.56
CA VAL A 327 -15.48 8.93 -7.23
C VAL A 327 -13.98 9.10 -7.32
N THR A 328 -13.39 9.84 -6.39
CA THR A 328 -11.95 9.86 -6.17
C THR A 328 -11.60 9.36 -4.79
N ALA A 329 -10.44 8.71 -4.69
CA ALA A 329 -9.79 8.40 -3.43
C ALA A 329 -8.41 9.03 -3.43
N PHE A 330 -8.01 9.66 -2.34
CA PHE A 330 -6.82 10.50 -2.27
C PHE A 330 -6.04 10.27 -0.98
N ASN A 331 -4.73 10.50 -1.02
CA ASN A 331 -3.84 10.42 0.14
C ASN A 331 -3.48 11.83 0.62
N ALA A 332 -4.08 12.25 1.73
CA ALA A 332 -3.89 13.56 2.36
C ALA A 332 -2.59 13.72 3.15
N SER A 333 -1.64 12.78 3.07
CA SER A 333 -0.31 13.03 3.62
C SER A 333 0.37 14.20 2.90
N THR A 334 1.03 15.07 3.67
CA THR A 334 1.87 16.17 3.19
C THR A 334 3.29 15.71 2.85
N SER A 335 3.54 14.40 2.78
CA SER A 335 4.84 13.81 2.42
C SER A 335 4.66 12.76 1.32
N VAL A 336 5.25 13.01 0.15
CA VAL A 336 5.22 12.11 -1.02
C VAL A 336 5.63 10.67 -0.65
N ALA A 337 6.61 10.52 0.25
CA ALA A 337 7.13 9.22 0.70
C ALA A 337 6.15 8.41 1.58
N GLN A 338 5.11 9.04 2.15
CA GLN A 338 4.10 8.35 2.96
C GLN A 338 2.98 7.80 2.06
N ALA A 339 3.32 6.80 1.27
CA ALA A 339 2.34 6.12 0.42
C ALA A 339 1.28 5.37 1.24
N ALA A 340 0.06 5.30 0.72
CA ALA A 340 -1.06 4.60 1.35
C ALA A 340 -1.67 3.58 0.38
N SER A 341 -1.76 2.33 0.83
CA SER A 341 -2.35 1.22 0.08
C SER A 341 -3.72 0.84 0.65
N PHE A 342 -4.73 0.77 -0.22
CA PHE A 342 -6.12 0.50 0.16
C PHE A 342 -6.88 -0.20 -0.98
N GLN A 343 -8.11 -0.63 -0.69
CA GLN A 343 -9.05 -1.17 -1.67
C GLN A 343 -10.33 -0.33 -1.66
N LEU A 344 -10.85 -0.03 -2.85
CA LEU A 344 -12.24 0.41 -3.01
C LEU A 344 -13.12 -0.84 -3.05
N ALA A 345 -14.18 -0.88 -2.25
CA ALA A 345 -15.08 -2.02 -2.14
C ALA A 345 -16.54 -1.56 -2.25
N GLY A 346 -17.40 -2.45 -2.73
CA GLY A 346 -18.84 -2.19 -2.79
C GLY A 346 -19.61 -3.47 -3.06
N ALA A 347 -20.88 -3.49 -2.65
CA ALA A 347 -21.75 -4.65 -2.78
C ALA A 347 -23.14 -4.25 -3.29
N ALA A 348 -23.70 -5.13 -4.11
CA ALA A 348 -25.11 -5.13 -4.48
C ALA A 348 -25.88 -6.06 -3.55
N ARG A 349 -27.13 -5.72 -3.20
CA ARG A 349 -28.10 -6.75 -2.80
C ARG A 349 -28.50 -7.52 -4.04
N VAL A 350 -27.86 -8.67 -4.24
CA VAL A 350 -28.21 -9.65 -5.27
C VAL A 350 -29.61 -10.21 -4.95
N ALA A 351 -30.60 -9.86 -5.78
CA ALA A 351 -31.81 -10.66 -5.86
C ALA A 351 -31.42 -12.05 -6.39
N ALA A 352 -31.91 -13.12 -5.76
CA ALA A 352 -31.52 -14.49 -6.04
C ALA A 352 -32.10 -15.02 -7.37
N THR A 353 -31.72 -14.40 -8.49
CA THR A 353 -32.01 -14.84 -9.86
C THR A 353 -30.82 -14.54 -10.76
N SER A 354 -30.21 -15.59 -11.29
CA SER A 354 -29.13 -15.50 -12.26
C SER A 354 -29.61 -14.90 -13.60
N ALA A 355 -29.14 -13.71 -13.92
CA ALA A 355 -29.14 -13.18 -15.28
C ALA A 355 -27.84 -12.39 -15.50
N SER A 356 -26.88 -13.00 -16.20
CA SER A 356 -25.67 -12.30 -16.64
C SER A 356 -26.04 -11.32 -17.75
N LEU A 357 -26.28 -10.06 -17.39
CA LEU A 357 -26.26 -8.99 -18.36
C LEU A 357 -24.84 -8.92 -18.95
N ALA A 358 -24.74 -9.02 -20.27
CA ALA A 358 -23.47 -8.94 -20.96
C ALA A 358 -22.79 -7.59 -20.65
N PRO A 359 -21.46 -7.56 -20.43
CA PRO A 359 -20.77 -6.29 -20.26
C PRO A 359 -20.97 -5.44 -21.51
N ALA A 360 -21.47 -4.22 -21.33
CA ALA A 360 -21.25 -3.16 -22.32
C ALA A 360 -19.75 -3.10 -22.61
N ALA A 361 -19.36 -2.93 -23.87
CA ALA A 361 -18.00 -3.17 -24.33
C ALA A 361 -16.96 -2.24 -23.66
N VAL A 362 -16.49 -2.65 -22.48
CA VAL A 362 -15.38 -2.03 -21.77
C VAL A 362 -14.17 -2.18 -22.68
N HIS A 363 -13.60 -1.07 -23.11
CA HIS A 363 -12.22 -1.08 -23.59
C HIS A 363 -11.35 -1.42 -22.38
N ALA A 364 -11.12 -2.72 -22.20
CA ALA A 364 -10.30 -3.27 -21.14
C ALA A 364 -8.83 -2.93 -21.41
N TYR A 365 -8.49 -1.67 -21.16
CA TYR A 365 -7.11 -1.30 -20.93
C TYR A 365 -6.65 -2.10 -19.72
N ALA A 366 -5.80 -3.08 -19.98
CA ALA A 366 -5.13 -3.81 -18.92
C ALA A 366 -4.52 -2.79 -17.95
N ALA A 367 -4.62 -3.04 -16.65
CA ALA A 367 -3.81 -2.33 -15.67
C ALA A 367 -2.38 -2.27 -16.23
N PRO A 368 -1.75 -1.08 -16.29
CA PRO A 368 -0.42 -0.97 -16.87
C PRO A 368 0.46 -1.98 -16.14
N ARG A 369 1.00 -2.95 -16.89
CA ARG A 369 2.03 -3.82 -16.33
C ARG A 369 3.06 -2.88 -15.73
N VAL A 370 3.41 -3.08 -14.47
CA VAL A 370 4.62 -2.49 -13.92
C VAL A 370 5.73 -3.01 -14.81
N ALA A 371 6.14 -2.19 -15.77
CA ALA A 371 7.21 -2.54 -16.66
C ALA A 371 8.43 -2.67 -15.78
N SER A 372 8.93 -3.90 -15.62
CA SER A 372 10.29 -4.10 -15.13
C SER A 372 11.19 -3.35 -16.11
N ILE A 373 11.67 -2.18 -15.71
CA ILE A 373 12.57 -1.36 -16.51
C ILE A 373 13.96 -2.03 -16.48
N GLY A 374 14.06 -3.17 -17.16
CA GLY A 374 15.33 -3.55 -17.78
C GLY A 374 15.76 -2.40 -18.69
N PRO A 375 17.07 -2.16 -18.86
CA PRO A 375 17.58 -0.89 -19.36
C PRO A 375 17.12 -0.61 -20.79
N ILE A 376 16.01 0.15 -20.91
CA ILE A 376 15.67 0.88 -22.12
C ILE A 376 16.81 1.87 -22.32
N ALA A 377 17.44 1.84 -23.50
CA ALA A 377 18.52 2.76 -23.83
C ALA A 377 18.03 4.20 -23.60
N VAL A 378 18.73 4.93 -22.73
CA VAL A 378 18.34 6.29 -22.32
C VAL A 378 18.46 7.21 -23.54
N GLN A 379 17.35 7.42 -24.23
CA GLN A 379 17.18 8.65 -24.99
C GLN A 379 17.33 9.81 -24.00
N GLY A 380 18.09 10.83 -24.38
CA GLY A 380 18.30 12.00 -23.53
C GLY A 380 16.99 12.66 -23.14
N ARG A 381 16.97 13.31 -21.97
CA ARG A 381 15.83 14.13 -21.53
C ARG A 381 15.35 15.06 -22.65
N SER A 382 14.03 15.19 -22.79
CA SER A 382 13.46 16.12 -23.78
C SER A 382 13.91 17.56 -23.50
N LEU A 383 13.69 18.48 -24.44
CA LEU A 383 13.97 19.90 -24.18
C LEU A 383 13.17 20.41 -22.97
N GLU A 384 11.85 20.13 -22.93
CA GLU A 384 10.97 20.48 -21.82
C GLU A 384 11.46 19.94 -20.47
N ASP A 385 11.89 18.67 -20.40
CA ASP A 385 12.37 18.07 -19.15
C ASP A 385 13.69 18.72 -18.67
N ARG A 386 14.53 19.22 -19.59
CA ARG A 386 15.75 19.96 -19.24
C ARG A 386 15.43 21.37 -18.79
N LEU A 387 14.49 22.06 -19.44
CA LEU A 387 14.05 23.39 -19.06
C LEU A 387 13.41 23.40 -17.66
N ALA A 388 12.44 22.52 -17.40
CA ALA A 388 11.78 22.41 -16.10
C ALA A 388 12.73 22.09 -14.94
N VAL A 389 13.80 21.32 -15.21
CA VAL A 389 14.84 20.98 -14.22
C VAL A 389 15.83 22.11 -14.00
N GLY A 390 16.18 22.88 -15.04
CA GLY A 390 17.02 24.06 -14.89
C GLY A 390 16.31 25.15 -14.10
N HIS A 391 15.06 25.41 -14.47
CA HIS A 391 14.18 26.39 -13.81
C HIS A 391 13.96 26.08 -12.32
N ALA A 392 13.55 24.86 -11.97
CA ALA A 392 13.35 24.47 -10.58
C ALA A 392 14.63 24.62 -9.74
N ALA A 393 15.79 24.26 -10.30
CA ALA A 393 17.08 24.43 -9.64
C ALA A 393 17.46 25.91 -9.44
N ALA A 394 16.99 26.81 -10.31
CA ALA A 394 17.19 28.25 -10.18
C ALA A 394 16.37 28.86 -9.04
N LEU A 395 15.07 28.50 -8.95
CA LEU A 395 14.22 28.95 -7.86
C LEU A 395 14.70 28.36 -6.52
N ASP A 396 14.97 27.06 -6.44
CA ASP A 396 15.43 26.39 -5.22
C ASP A 396 16.75 26.98 -4.69
N ALA A 397 17.68 27.35 -5.58
CA ALA A 397 18.93 28.03 -5.19
C ALA A 397 18.65 29.41 -4.57
N SER A 398 17.75 30.19 -5.17
CA SER A 398 17.39 31.52 -4.69
C SER A 398 16.53 31.50 -3.40
N VAL A 399 15.63 30.52 -3.25
CA VAL A 399 14.92 30.25 -1.99
C VAL A 399 15.90 29.87 -0.88
N SER A 400 16.90 29.04 -1.20
CA SER A 400 17.96 28.64 -0.26
C SER A 400 18.87 29.81 0.12
N PHE A 401 19.18 30.70 -0.83
CA PHE A 401 19.95 31.91 -0.57
C PHE A 401 19.20 32.85 0.37
N MET A 402 17.94 33.19 0.09
CA MET A 402 17.14 34.07 0.96
C MET A 402 17.07 33.52 2.39
N LYS A 403 16.81 32.21 2.54
CA LYS A 403 16.75 31.55 3.85
C LYS A 403 18.07 31.63 4.65
N SER A 404 19.22 31.67 3.97
CA SER A 404 20.53 31.81 4.64
C SER A 404 20.92 33.26 4.93
N HIS A 405 20.18 34.25 4.41
CA HIS A 405 20.45 35.68 4.55
C HIS A 405 19.25 36.43 5.16
N PRO A 406 18.87 36.19 6.43
CA PRO A 406 17.68 36.80 7.03
C PRO A 406 17.76 38.34 7.21
N ASN A 407 18.93 38.95 7.03
CA ASN A 407 19.15 40.38 7.24
C ASN A 407 19.23 41.21 5.95
N MET A 408 18.83 40.67 4.79
CA MET A 408 19.01 41.30 3.47
C MET A 408 18.58 42.78 3.43
N ARG A 409 17.31 43.05 3.74
CA ARG A 409 16.75 44.41 3.80
C ARG A 409 17.54 45.33 4.72
N ARG A 410 17.81 44.89 5.96
CA ARG A 410 18.51 45.70 6.97
C ARG A 410 19.94 46.01 6.55
N SER A 411 20.61 45.07 5.87
CA SER A 411 21.97 45.22 5.37
C SER A 411 22.01 46.22 4.21
N MET A 412 21.04 46.16 3.29
CA MET A 412 20.87 47.15 2.22
C MET A 412 20.52 48.54 2.75
N ALA A 413 19.53 48.65 3.63
CA ALA A 413 19.17 49.92 4.28
C ALA A 413 20.37 50.54 5.03
N ALA A 414 21.18 49.71 5.71
CA ALA A 414 22.41 50.15 6.37
C ALA A 414 23.50 50.56 5.36
N LYS A 415 23.67 49.86 4.23
CA LYS A 415 24.57 50.25 3.13
C LYS A 415 24.17 51.61 2.56
N ARG A 416 22.90 51.78 2.15
CA ARG A 416 22.39 53.06 1.64
C ARG A 416 22.49 54.18 2.68
N ALA A 417 22.33 53.90 3.97
CA ALA A 417 22.54 54.88 5.04
C ALA A 417 24.01 55.33 5.15
N ARG A 418 24.98 54.41 4.99
CA ARG A 418 26.42 54.73 4.94
C ARG A 418 26.75 55.58 3.71
N GLU A 419 26.19 55.25 2.56
CA GLU A 419 26.36 56.00 1.30
C GLU A 419 25.77 57.41 1.39
N ARG A 420 24.55 57.57 1.95
CA ARG A 420 23.95 58.87 2.28
C ARG A 420 24.87 59.71 3.16
N ALA A 421 25.40 59.13 4.24
CA ALA A 421 26.28 59.83 5.17
C ALA A 421 27.63 60.22 4.54
N ALA A 422 28.16 59.41 3.61
CA ALA A 422 29.37 59.72 2.85
C ALA A 422 29.13 60.87 1.86
N PHE A 423 28.05 60.81 1.07
CA PHE A 423 27.69 61.86 0.11
C PHE A 423 27.39 63.20 0.81
N GLY A 424 26.62 63.18 1.89
CA GLY A 424 26.31 64.38 2.69
C GLY A 424 27.54 65.03 3.35
N ARG A 425 28.64 64.29 3.54
CA ARG A 425 29.94 64.84 3.97
C ARG A 425 30.79 65.39 2.83
N ALA A 426 30.51 65.00 1.59
CA ALA A 426 31.21 65.46 0.39
C ALA A 426 30.48 66.63 -0.33
N ALA A 427 29.19 66.81 -0.08
CA ALA A 427 28.37 67.85 -0.69
C ALA A 427 28.63 69.25 -0.11
N THR A 428 28.60 70.27 -0.97
CA THR A 428 28.74 71.69 -0.59
C THR A 428 27.45 72.19 0.08
N PRO A 429 27.51 73.13 1.06
CA PRO A 429 26.30 73.65 1.69
C PRO A 429 25.35 74.31 0.67
N GLY A 430 24.14 73.78 0.53
CA GLY A 430 23.14 74.22 -0.46
C GLY A 430 22.85 73.23 -1.59
N ALA A 431 23.66 72.17 -1.75
CA ALA A 431 23.29 71.04 -2.60
C ALA A 431 22.20 70.19 -1.92
N ASN A 432 21.06 69.98 -2.59
CA ASN A 432 19.96 69.20 -2.04
C ASN A 432 20.39 67.75 -1.77
N ALA A 433 20.22 67.29 -0.53
CA ALA A 433 20.55 65.94 -0.07
C ALA A 433 19.52 64.88 -0.51
N ALA A 434 19.12 64.90 -1.78
CA ALA A 434 18.63 63.69 -2.41
C ALA A 434 19.81 62.70 -2.51
N LEU A 435 19.54 61.41 -2.31
CA LEU A 435 20.47 60.41 -2.82
C LEU A 435 20.66 60.61 -4.32
N ALA A 436 21.80 60.18 -4.83
CA ALA A 436 21.84 59.77 -6.22
C ALA A 436 20.79 58.66 -6.38
N VAL A 437 19.65 59.02 -6.99
CA VAL A 437 18.95 58.11 -7.88
C VAL A 437 20.03 57.53 -8.79
N ASP A 438 20.14 56.21 -8.91
CA ASP A 438 21.00 55.66 -9.95
C ASP A 438 20.41 56.16 -11.26
N ASN A 439 21.10 57.14 -11.89
CA ASN A 439 20.53 57.93 -12.99
C ASN A 439 19.94 56.98 -14.01
N VAL A 440 18.61 57.05 -14.19
CA VAL A 440 17.89 56.16 -15.11
C VAL A 440 18.63 56.22 -16.45
N PRO A 441 19.22 55.11 -16.90
CA PRO A 441 20.20 55.17 -17.98
C PRO A 441 19.52 55.54 -19.29
N THR A 442 20.30 56.05 -20.22
CA THR A 442 19.84 56.37 -21.58
C THR A 442 20.03 55.17 -22.49
N VAL A 443 19.17 55.02 -23.49
CA VAL A 443 19.36 54.01 -24.55
C VAL A 443 20.70 54.25 -25.24
N GLY A 444 21.52 53.19 -25.34
CA GLY A 444 22.91 53.25 -25.82
C GLY A 444 23.96 53.22 -24.71
N ASP A 445 23.62 53.52 -23.46
CA ASP A 445 24.58 53.52 -22.34
C ASP A 445 25.24 52.15 -22.16
N LEU A 446 26.55 52.16 -21.90
CA LEU A 446 27.36 50.96 -21.68
C LEU A 446 27.71 50.83 -20.20
N GLY A 447 27.31 49.71 -19.58
CA GLY A 447 27.53 49.43 -18.16
C GLY A 447 28.05 48.01 -17.94
N TRP A 448 28.76 47.81 -16.84
CA TRP A 448 29.09 46.47 -16.36
C TRP A 448 27.99 45.99 -15.41
N ARG A 449 27.63 44.71 -15.52
CA ARG A 449 26.75 43.99 -14.60
C ARG A 449 27.43 42.68 -14.17
N ARG A 450 27.08 42.20 -12.99
CA ARG A 450 27.62 40.96 -12.44
C ARG A 450 26.68 39.82 -12.76
N MET A 451 27.22 38.66 -13.11
CA MET A 451 26.46 37.42 -13.20
C MET A 451 27.27 36.31 -12.54
N MET A 452 26.61 35.36 -11.88
CA MET A 452 27.27 34.23 -11.21
C MET A 452 28.28 33.56 -12.16
N LYS A 453 29.50 33.27 -11.70
CA LYS A 453 30.51 32.65 -12.57
C LYS A 453 30.11 31.22 -12.95
N THR A 454 29.69 30.48 -11.94
CA THR A 454 29.05 29.16 -12.03
C THR A 454 27.66 29.30 -11.42
N PHE A 455 26.64 28.75 -12.06
CA PHE A 455 25.27 28.87 -11.58
C PHE A 455 25.10 28.32 -10.15
N GLY A 456 24.34 29.02 -9.32
CA GLY A 456 24.14 28.70 -7.90
C GLY A 456 25.35 28.98 -6.98
N ASN A 457 26.47 29.48 -7.49
CA ASN A 457 27.63 29.87 -6.67
C ASN A 457 27.65 31.39 -6.41
N TYR A 458 27.07 31.78 -5.28
CA TYR A 458 26.94 33.18 -4.83
C TYR A 458 28.24 33.84 -4.32
N ASN A 459 29.40 33.18 -4.44
CA ASN A 459 30.70 33.72 -4.00
C ASN A 459 31.55 34.29 -5.15
N THR A 460 31.21 33.98 -6.41
CA THR A 460 32.04 34.35 -7.57
C THR A 460 31.18 34.80 -8.75
N PHE A 461 31.64 35.83 -9.46
CA PHE A 461 30.95 36.40 -10.61
C PHE A 461 31.90 36.56 -11.79
N ASP A 462 31.33 36.61 -12.99
CA ASP A 462 31.98 37.21 -14.15
C ASP A 462 31.34 38.60 -14.40
N SER A 463 32.14 39.55 -14.89
CA SER A 463 31.64 40.87 -15.29
C SER A 463 31.15 40.81 -16.73
N VAL A 464 29.86 41.10 -16.95
CA VAL A 464 29.22 41.14 -18.26
C VAL A 464 29.09 42.60 -18.69
N ARG A 465 29.54 42.92 -19.91
CA ARG A 465 29.41 44.27 -20.47
C ARG A 465 28.08 44.39 -21.20
N THR A 466 27.18 45.16 -20.62
CA THR A 466 25.83 45.39 -21.13
C THR A 466 25.69 46.74 -21.84
N ARG A 467 24.76 46.80 -22.79
CA ARG A 467 24.28 48.01 -23.46
C ARG A 467 22.79 48.16 -23.18
N VAL A 468 22.35 49.36 -22.80
CA VAL A 468 20.93 49.65 -22.59
C VAL A 468 20.23 49.79 -23.95
N VAL A 469 19.14 49.04 -24.15
CA VAL A 469 18.41 48.95 -25.44
C VAL A 469 17.01 49.56 -25.34
N TYR A 470 16.36 49.44 -24.20
CA TYR A 470 15.03 50.00 -23.95
C TYR A 470 14.93 50.53 -22.52
N VAL A 471 14.24 51.66 -22.36
CA VAL A 471 14.00 52.34 -21.09
C VAL A 471 12.56 52.86 -21.11
N GLY A 472 11.65 52.10 -20.51
CA GLY A 472 10.23 52.42 -20.46
C GLY A 472 9.80 53.02 -19.13
N PRO A 473 8.48 53.07 -18.83
CA PRO A 473 7.97 53.48 -17.53
C PRO A 473 8.28 52.52 -16.37
N LYS A 474 8.33 51.21 -16.61
CA LYS A 474 8.50 50.16 -15.58
C LYS A 474 9.55 49.09 -15.90
N LEU A 475 10.09 49.04 -17.12
CA LEU A 475 11.16 48.11 -17.50
C LEU A 475 12.37 48.82 -18.13
N ILE A 476 13.57 48.37 -17.76
CA ILE A 476 14.83 48.59 -18.50
C ILE A 476 15.26 47.28 -19.14
N ILE A 477 15.61 47.30 -20.43
CA ILE A 477 16.23 46.15 -21.11
C ILE A 477 17.69 46.47 -21.41
N MET A 478 18.56 45.56 -21.00
CA MET A 478 19.99 45.57 -21.24
C MET A 478 20.39 44.32 -22.04
N GLU A 479 21.18 44.51 -23.08
CA GLU A 479 21.75 43.44 -23.89
C GLU A 479 23.25 43.29 -23.59
N ASP A 480 23.71 42.08 -23.32
CA ASP A 480 25.13 41.74 -23.27
C ASP A 480 25.77 41.95 -24.65
N SER A 481 26.75 42.86 -24.70
CA SER A 481 27.48 43.26 -25.90
C SER A 481 28.32 42.15 -26.57
N LEU A 482 28.45 40.98 -25.93
CA LEU A 482 29.06 39.78 -26.50
C LEU A 482 28.02 38.72 -26.95
N SER A 483 26.73 39.05 -26.92
CA SER A 483 25.67 38.17 -27.43
C SER A 483 25.77 37.99 -28.95
N PRO A 484 25.42 36.82 -29.51
CA PRO A 484 25.64 36.50 -30.93
C PRO A 484 24.94 37.45 -31.92
N LEU A 485 23.85 38.09 -31.50
CA LEU A 485 23.05 39.03 -32.28
C LEU A 485 23.08 40.46 -31.69
N ALA A 486 24.11 40.79 -30.90
CA ALA A 486 24.22 42.08 -30.22
C ALA A 486 24.14 43.28 -31.19
N GLY A 487 23.29 44.26 -30.86
CA GLY A 487 23.05 45.44 -31.71
C GLY A 487 22.20 45.20 -32.96
N THR A 488 21.69 43.97 -33.19
CA THR A 488 20.83 43.65 -34.34
C THR A 488 19.36 43.46 -33.97
N MET A 489 19.05 43.36 -32.67
CA MET A 489 17.72 43.00 -32.16
C MET A 489 16.98 44.15 -31.49
N ASP A 490 17.48 45.39 -31.60
CA ASP A 490 16.96 46.57 -30.89
C ASP A 490 15.44 46.76 -31.04
N ASN A 491 14.93 46.66 -32.27
CA ASN A 491 13.47 46.74 -32.53
C ASN A 491 12.69 45.61 -31.84
N GLY A 492 13.27 44.42 -31.70
CA GLY A 492 12.66 43.29 -31.00
C GLY A 492 12.60 43.52 -29.49
N TYR A 493 13.68 44.03 -28.89
CA TYR A 493 13.70 44.40 -27.47
C TYR A 493 12.77 45.59 -27.18
N VAL A 494 12.75 46.61 -28.02
CA VAL A 494 11.81 47.75 -27.88
C VAL A 494 10.35 47.27 -27.96
N ALA A 495 10.04 46.33 -28.85
CA ALA A 495 8.70 45.73 -28.93
C ALA A 495 8.32 44.98 -27.64
N ILE A 496 9.20 44.09 -27.14
CA ILE A 496 9.00 43.36 -25.87
C ILE A 496 8.88 44.32 -24.69
N GLY A 497 9.71 45.36 -24.63
CA GLY A 497 9.67 46.36 -23.56
C GLY A 497 8.36 47.15 -23.54
N THR A 498 7.91 47.58 -24.72
CA THR A 498 6.64 48.30 -24.89
C THR A 498 5.43 47.42 -24.54
N GLU A 499 5.44 46.15 -24.95
CA GLU A 499 4.44 45.13 -24.57
C GLU A 499 4.41 44.90 -23.06
N PHE A 500 5.59 44.80 -22.42
CA PHE A 500 5.69 44.59 -20.99
C PHE A 500 5.12 45.76 -20.17
N ASP A 501 5.52 46.99 -20.47
CA ASP A 501 5.04 48.18 -19.76
C ASP A 501 3.54 48.44 -19.97
N ARG A 502 3.03 48.15 -21.17
CA ARG A 502 1.62 48.39 -21.54
C ARG A 502 0.69 47.32 -20.99
N ASP A 503 1.05 46.05 -21.15
CA ASP A 503 0.12 44.92 -20.99
C ASP A 503 0.50 43.97 -19.86
N MET A 504 1.80 43.78 -19.56
CA MET A 504 2.25 42.68 -18.69
C MET A 504 2.47 43.11 -17.24
N PHE A 505 3.12 44.26 -16.99
CA PHE A 505 3.49 44.73 -15.65
C PHE A 505 2.27 44.84 -14.71
N GLY A 506 1.12 45.25 -15.25
CA GLY A 506 -0.13 45.33 -14.49
C GLY A 506 -0.57 44.00 -13.86
N TYR A 507 -0.25 42.85 -14.46
CA TYR A 507 -0.61 41.54 -13.91
C TYR A 507 0.19 41.16 -12.66
N LEU A 508 1.41 41.67 -12.50
CA LEU A 508 2.23 41.46 -11.30
C LEU A 508 1.52 41.95 -10.04
N SER A 509 0.72 43.02 -10.16
CA SER A 509 -0.08 43.58 -9.04
C SER A 509 -1.11 42.60 -8.45
N ASN A 510 -1.47 41.51 -9.15
CA ASN A 510 -2.28 40.43 -8.59
C ASN A 510 -1.52 39.59 -7.55
N PHE A 511 -0.19 39.68 -7.50
CA PHE A 511 0.67 38.93 -6.59
C PHE A 511 1.37 39.87 -5.59
N GLY A 512 1.60 41.12 -5.98
CA GLY A 512 2.22 42.14 -5.14
C GLY A 512 2.88 43.25 -5.97
N ASP A 513 3.65 44.12 -5.33
CA ASP A 513 4.46 45.12 -6.02
C ASP A 513 5.92 44.62 -6.16
N PRO A 514 6.43 44.40 -7.40
CA PRO A 514 7.83 44.03 -7.58
C PRO A 514 8.79 45.13 -7.11
N LEU A 515 8.34 46.39 -7.06
CA LEU A 515 9.13 47.57 -6.72
C LEU A 515 8.92 48.03 -5.26
N VAL A 516 8.33 47.18 -4.41
CA VAL A 516 8.12 47.49 -2.98
C VAL A 516 9.43 47.81 -2.23
N LEU A 517 10.57 47.39 -2.77
CA LEU A 517 11.91 47.68 -2.25
C LEU A 517 12.67 48.77 -3.00
N ASP A 518 12.27 49.19 -4.20
CA ASP A 518 12.98 50.10 -5.11
C ASP A 518 13.70 51.28 -4.39
N SER A 519 12.99 51.99 -3.49
CA SER A 519 13.54 53.13 -2.74
C SER A 519 14.62 52.81 -1.69
N GLU A 520 14.74 51.55 -1.26
CA GLU A 520 15.83 51.03 -0.42
C GLU A 520 17.01 50.50 -1.27
N TYR A 521 16.82 50.36 -2.59
CA TYR A 521 17.73 49.71 -3.53
C TYR A 521 18.30 50.74 -4.52
N ASP A 522 17.97 50.71 -5.82
CA ASP A 522 18.51 51.64 -6.82
C ASP A 522 17.61 52.87 -7.09
N ASN A 523 16.37 52.85 -6.60
CA ASN A 523 15.38 53.92 -6.66
C ASN A 523 15.13 54.43 -8.10
N ASN A 524 15.17 53.52 -9.07
CA ASN A 524 15.02 53.86 -10.49
C ASN A 524 13.55 53.77 -10.97
N GLY A 525 12.67 53.14 -10.18
CA GLY A 525 11.24 52.96 -10.41
C GLY A 525 10.85 51.85 -11.40
N ARG A 526 11.80 50.98 -11.77
CA ARG A 526 11.69 49.98 -12.85
C ARG A 526 12.41 48.68 -12.50
N VAL A 527 11.86 47.57 -12.97
CA VAL A 527 12.56 46.28 -13.00
C VAL A 527 13.54 46.23 -14.17
N ILE A 528 14.56 45.37 -14.10
CA ILE A 528 15.64 45.33 -15.10
C ILE A 528 15.78 43.92 -15.69
N ALA A 529 15.74 43.82 -17.03
CA ALA A 529 15.99 42.58 -17.76
C ALA A 529 17.36 42.62 -18.46
N ILE A 530 18.23 41.65 -18.16
CA ILE A 530 19.53 41.45 -18.81
C ILE A 530 19.47 40.23 -19.72
N PHE A 531 19.56 40.44 -21.03
CA PHE A 531 19.65 39.38 -22.02
C PHE A 531 21.12 39.08 -22.30
N SER A 532 21.58 37.87 -21.95
CA SER A 532 22.99 37.49 -22.09
C SER A 532 23.21 36.05 -22.53
N LYS A 533 24.19 35.88 -23.43
CA LYS A 533 24.75 34.57 -23.78
C LYS A 533 25.26 33.80 -22.56
N LYS A 534 25.64 34.48 -21.46
CA LYS A 534 26.04 33.84 -20.20
C LYS A 534 24.93 32.93 -19.65
N VAL A 535 23.65 33.25 -19.86
CA VAL A 535 22.52 32.37 -19.49
C VAL A 535 22.51 31.09 -20.33
N ASN A 536 22.76 31.21 -21.65
CA ASN A 536 22.90 30.07 -22.55
C ASN A 536 24.08 29.17 -22.16
N ASP A 537 25.15 29.75 -21.60
CA ASP A 537 26.39 29.05 -21.25
C ASP A 537 26.37 28.41 -19.85
N TYR A 538 25.32 28.60 -19.05
CA TYR A 538 25.22 27.95 -17.74
C TYR A 538 24.95 26.44 -17.86
N THR A 539 25.80 25.66 -17.19
CA THR A 539 25.59 24.23 -16.96
C THR A 539 24.95 24.01 -15.59
N ILE A 540 23.76 23.43 -15.56
CA ILE A 540 23.09 23.01 -14.32
C ILE A 540 23.45 21.55 -14.04
N GLY A 541 23.98 21.25 -12.86
CA GLY A 541 24.55 19.92 -12.51
C GLY A 541 23.56 18.74 -12.60
N SER A 542 22.25 19.01 -12.62
CA SER A 542 21.17 18.05 -12.82
C SER A 542 20.87 17.74 -14.30
N GLY A 543 21.65 18.30 -15.24
CA GLY A 543 21.41 18.20 -16.69
C GLY A 543 20.33 19.16 -17.21
N GLY A 544 20.02 20.21 -16.45
CA GLY A 544 19.02 21.23 -16.79
C GLY A 544 19.53 22.32 -17.73
N SER A 545 18.59 23.08 -18.28
CA SER A 545 18.78 24.21 -19.20
C SER A 545 17.97 25.40 -18.71
N LEU A 546 18.48 26.63 -18.87
CA LEU A 546 17.77 27.86 -18.48
C LEU A 546 17.24 28.59 -19.72
N LEU A 547 15.98 29.05 -19.65
CA LEU A 547 15.48 30.17 -20.47
C LEU A 547 15.78 31.49 -19.74
N GLY A 548 15.51 31.54 -18.45
CA GLY A 548 15.88 32.65 -17.61
C GLY A 548 16.07 32.22 -16.17
N PHE A 549 16.30 33.21 -15.32
CA PHE A 549 16.17 33.12 -13.87
C PHE A 549 16.14 34.52 -13.26
N VAL A 550 15.61 34.61 -12.05
CA VAL A 550 15.88 35.70 -11.11
C VAL A 550 16.66 35.19 -9.91
N THR A 551 17.22 36.07 -9.10
CA THR A 551 17.80 35.62 -7.84
C THR A 551 17.63 36.59 -6.68
N SER A 552 17.30 36.02 -5.52
CA SER A 552 17.26 36.73 -4.25
C SER A 552 18.62 37.36 -3.88
N CYS A 553 19.73 36.84 -4.40
CA CYS A 553 21.07 37.42 -4.26
C CYS A 553 21.13 38.90 -4.67
N ASP A 554 20.37 39.34 -5.68
CA ASP A 554 20.35 40.75 -6.10
C ASP A 554 19.68 41.67 -5.08
N PHE A 555 18.93 41.11 -4.12
CA PHE A 555 18.40 41.85 -2.98
C PHE A 555 19.39 41.94 -1.78
N SER A 556 20.63 41.45 -1.93
CA SER A 556 21.71 41.60 -0.93
C SER A 556 22.76 42.63 -1.36
N PRO A 557 23.47 43.27 -0.41
CA PRO A 557 24.59 44.14 -0.75
C PRO A 557 25.76 43.34 -1.32
N GLN A 558 26.51 43.93 -2.25
CA GLN A 558 27.74 43.34 -2.81
C GLN A 558 28.83 43.14 -1.76
N THR A 559 28.84 43.98 -0.72
CA THR A 559 29.77 43.93 0.42
C THR A 559 29.06 44.42 1.68
N ASP A 560 29.28 43.74 2.81
CA ASP A 560 28.75 44.13 4.11
C ASP A 560 29.79 43.86 5.22
N PRO A 561 29.82 44.64 6.32
CA PRO A 561 30.72 44.39 7.45
C PRO A 561 30.54 43.01 8.11
N VAL A 562 29.38 42.37 7.93
CA VAL A 562 29.17 40.95 8.25
C VAL A 562 29.21 40.17 6.92
N PRO A 563 30.29 39.44 6.60
CA PRO A 563 30.44 38.83 5.27
C PRO A 563 29.30 37.89 4.86
N GLY A 564 28.66 37.21 5.82
CA GLY A 564 27.49 36.35 5.59
C GLY A 564 26.17 37.07 5.29
N ASN A 565 26.15 38.40 5.20
CA ASN A 565 25.02 39.18 4.70
C ASN A 565 25.19 39.60 3.23
N ALA A 566 26.38 39.47 2.65
CA ALA A 566 26.70 39.99 1.32
C ALA A 566 26.52 38.93 0.22
N CYS A 567 26.14 39.37 -1.00
CA CYS A 567 26.18 38.53 -2.19
C CYS A 567 27.10 39.14 -3.25
N VAL A 568 28.25 38.52 -3.51
CA VAL A 568 29.28 39.10 -4.40
C VAL A 568 28.79 39.31 -5.84
N PRO A 569 27.98 38.42 -6.45
CA PRO A 569 27.37 38.62 -7.77
C PRO A 569 26.20 39.59 -7.84
N SER A 570 25.75 40.18 -6.71
CA SER A 570 24.58 41.07 -6.68
C SER A 570 24.73 42.31 -7.57
N ASN A 571 23.64 42.70 -8.24
CA ASN A 571 23.46 43.99 -8.89
C ASN A 571 22.58 44.98 -8.08
N GLU A 572 22.18 44.61 -6.85
CA GLU A 572 21.51 45.48 -5.87
C GLU A 572 20.17 46.10 -6.33
N GLY A 573 19.29 45.28 -6.92
CA GLY A 573 17.95 45.69 -7.37
C GLY A 573 17.12 44.55 -7.98
N GLU A 574 16.03 44.91 -8.66
CA GLU A 574 15.03 44.00 -9.22
C GLU A 574 15.40 43.43 -10.61
N TYR A 575 16.33 42.47 -10.63
CA TYR A 575 16.90 41.90 -11.87
C TYR A 575 16.29 40.57 -12.33
N PHE A 576 16.11 40.46 -13.64
CA PHE A 576 15.86 39.23 -14.40
C PHE A 576 16.97 38.99 -15.42
N TYR A 577 17.42 37.73 -15.56
CA TYR A 577 18.46 37.34 -16.51
C TYR A 577 17.91 36.33 -17.51
N ALA A 578 18.10 36.59 -18.80
CA ALA A 578 17.47 35.83 -19.88
C ALA A 578 18.47 35.34 -20.93
N PHE A 579 18.13 34.20 -21.53
CA PHE A 579 18.75 33.66 -22.73
C PHE A 579 18.60 34.57 -23.96
N VAL A 580 19.56 34.45 -24.87
CA VAL A 580 19.56 35.12 -26.17
C VAL A 580 19.47 34.11 -27.32
N PRO A 581 18.87 34.48 -28.46
CA PRO A 581 18.86 33.61 -29.64
C PRO A 581 20.27 33.51 -30.25
N ASN A 582 20.61 32.31 -30.71
CA ASN A 582 21.77 32.07 -31.56
C ASN A 582 21.39 31.11 -32.70
N PRO A 583 20.87 31.62 -33.83
CA PRO A 583 20.39 30.80 -34.94
C PRO A 583 21.47 29.96 -35.63
N SER A 584 22.75 30.30 -35.42
CA SER A 584 23.93 29.54 -35.87
C SER A 584 24.61 28.75 -34.74
N GLY A 585 24.00 28.70 -33.57
CA GLY A 585 24.55 28.11 -32.35
C GLY A 585 24.31 26.62 -32.19
N THR A 586 24.94 26.06 -31.16
CA THR A 586 24.69 24.71 -30.67
C THR A 586 24.37 24.73 -29.17
N GLY A 587 23.92 23.60 -28.61
CA GLY A 587 23.59 23.51 -27.18
C GLY A 587 22.37 24.37 -26.80
N ASN A 588 22.36 24.91 -25.58
CA ASN A 588 21.23 25.66 -25.01
C ASN A 588 20.95 26.99 -25.73
N GLY A 589 21.86 27.47 -26.59
CA GLY A 589 21.69 28.71 -27.35
C GLY A 589 21.04 28.54 -28.73
N ASN A 590 20.83 27.32 -29.23
CA ASN A 590 20.34 27.09 -30.59
C ASN A 590 18.83 27.41 -30.73
N TRP A 591 18.53 28.70 -30.86
CA TRP A 591 17.18 29.25 -31.02
C TRP A 591 17.12 30.17 -32.23
N SER A 592 16.10 30.01 -33.08
CA SER A 592 15.73 31.04 -34.04
C SER A 592 15.15 32.26 -33.32
N LEU A 593 15.21 33.44 -33.96
CA LEU A 593 14.64 34.67 -33.40
C LEU A 593 13.12 34.53 -33.15
N GLU A 594 12.41 33.84 -34.03
CA GLU A 594 10.98 33.54 -33.90
C GLU A 594 10.68 32.68 -32.66
N SER A 595 11.35 31.52 -32.52
CA SER A 595 11.16 30.64 -31.36
C SER A 595 11.57 31.33 -30.06
N TRP A 596 12.67 32.08 -30.05
CA TRP A 596 13.06 32.87 -28.88
C TRP A 596 11.97 33.87 -28.49
N ARG A 597 11.46 34.65 -29.45
CA ARG A 597 10.41 35.66 -29.20
C ARG A 597 9.10 35.03 -28.69
N HIS A 598 8.76 33.83 -29.16
CA HIS A 598 7.61 33.06 -28.72
C HIS A 598 7.69 32.70 -27.23
N TYR A 599 8.82 32.15 -26.75
CA TYR A 599 8.98 31.76 -25.34
C TYR A 599 9.32 32.92 -24.40
N VAL A 600 10.20 33.84 -24.82
CA VAL A 600 10.85 34.80 -23.90
C VAL A 600 9.87 35.79 -23.26
N ARG A 601 8.74 36.08 -23.93
CA ARG A 601 7.69 36.98 -23.42
C ARG A 601 6.98 36.37 -22.22
N GLY A 602 6.55 35.11 -22.30
CA GLY A 602 5.99 34.38 -21.16
C GLY A 602 7.01 34.26 -20.02
N THR A 603 8.26 33.89 -20.33
CA THR A 603 9.35 33.81 -19.35
C THR A 603 9.56 35.13 -18.59
N LEU A 604 9.54 36.28 -19.28
CA LEU A 604 9.71 37.60 -18.67
C LEU A 604 8.71 37.87 -17.53
N LEU A 605 7.41 37.59 -17.77
CA LEU A 605 6.36 37.82 -16.77
C LEU A 605 6.35 36.76 -15.65
N HIS A 606 6.63 35.49 -15.98
CA HIS A 606 6.80 34.41 -15.00
C HIS A 606 7.91 34.74 -14.00
N GLU A 607 9.06 35.16 -14.51
CA GLU A 607 10.26 35.45 -13.72
C GLU A 607 10.11 36.73 -12.90
N PHE A 608 9.53 37.79 -13.47
CA PHE A 608 9.21 38.98 -12.66
C PHE A 608 8.18 38.72 -11.58
N LYS A 609 7.32 37.70 -11.68
CA LYS A 609 6.51 37.28 -10.53
C LYS A 609 7.40 36.75 -9.40
N HIS A 610 8.43 35.96 -9.68
CA HIS A 610 9.39 35.54 -8.64
C HIS A 610 10.08 36.75 -7.97
N VAL A 611 10.38 37.83 -8.72
CA VAL A 611 10.83 39.12 -8.15
C VAL A 611 9.81 39.69 -7.17
N VAL A 612 8.51 39.71 -7.53
CA VAL A 612 7.42 40.11 -6.60
C VAL A 612 7.48 39.31 -5.31
N MET A 613 7.63 37.97 -5.37
CA MET A 613 7.69 37.16 -4.16
C MET A 613 8.90 37.51 -3.30
N PHE A 614 10.11 37.60 -3.87
CA PHE A 614 11.29 37.96 -3.10
C PHE A 614 11.17 39.37 -2.51
N ALA A 615 10.75 40.37 -3.29
CA ALA A 615 10.64 41.76 -2.82
C ALA A 615 9.58 41.92 -1.71
N GLU A 616 8.39 41.33 -1.86
CA GLU A 616 7.31 41.40 -0.88
C GLU A 616 7.65 40.64 0.43
N ARG A 617 8.39 39.52 0.34
CA ARG A 617 8.83 38.78 1.53
C ARG A 617 9.99 39.49 2.25
N ILE A 618 10.97 40.01 1.52
CA ILE A 618 12.13 40.72 2.10
C ILE A 618 11.71 42.06 2.72
N SER A 619 10.81 42.82 2.09
CA SER A 619 10.23 44.06 2.64
C SER A 619 9.39 43.88 3.91
N ARG A 620 9.02 42.63 4.25
CA ARG A 620 8.28 42.27 5.47
C ARG A 620 9.13 41.54 6.51
N ASP A 621 10.44 41.41 6.29
CA ASP A 621 11.32 40.61 7.15
C ASP A 621 10.73 39.19 7.38
N ALA A 622 10.28 38.54 6.30
CA ALA A 622 9.73 37.18 6.33
C ALA A 622 10.84 36.14 6.59
N GLU A 623 10.56 35.18 7.47
CA GLU A 623 11.54 34.13 7.85
C GLU A 623 11.83 33.16 6.69
N TYR A 624 10.89 33.03 5.75
CA TYR A 624 10.96 32.11 4.63
C TYR A 624 10.39 32.73 3.35
N ALA A 625 10.99 32.36 2.22
CA ALA A 625 10.31 32.40 0.92
C ALA A 625 9.17 31.36 0.86
N GLU A 626 8.29 31.54 -0.12
CA GLU A 626 7.23 30.59 -0.46
C GLU A 626 7.82 29.22 -0.90
N GLU A 627 7.06 28.14 -0.75
CA GLU A 627 7.47 26.81 -1.21
C GLU A 627 7.46 26.73 -2.74
N SER A 628 8.53 26.18 -3.33
CA SER A 628 8.78 26.25 -4.77
C SER A 628 7.60 25.78 -5.63
N TRP A 629 6.88 24.73 -5.25
CA TRP A 629 5.73 24.22 -6.02
C TRP A 629 4.57 25.23 -6.11
N LEU A 630 4.32 26.01 -5.06
CA LEU A 630 3.26 27.03 -4.99
C LEU A 630 3.73 28.34 -5.62
N GLU A 631 5.01 28.65 -5.44
CA GLU A 631 5.65 29.80 -6.06
C GLU A 631 5.65 29.68 -7.60
N GLU A 632 6.03 28.52 -8.14
CA GLU A 632 5.89 28.17 -9.56
C GLU A 632 4.43 28.17 -10.02
N ALA A 633 3.51 27.58 -9.25
CA ALA A 633 2.09 27.57 -9.60
C ALA A 633 1.56 28.99 -9.82
N THR A 634 1.92 29.90 -8.92
CA THR A 634 1.46 31.29 -8.97
C THR A 634 2.27 32.17 -9.95
N ALA A 635 3.50 31.76 -10.34
CA ALA A 635 4.23 32.37 -11.45
C ALA A 635 3.58 32.05 -12.81
N GLN A 636 3.17 30.79 -13.02
CA GLN A 636 2.38 30.36 -14.17
C GLN A 636 1.00 31.02 -14.21
N MET A 637 0.42 31.36 -13.05
CA MET A 637 -0.80 32.16 -13.00
C MET A 637 -0.58 33.61 -13.47
N ALA A 638 0.62 34.17 -13.37
CA ALA A 638 0.89 35.49 -13.93
C ALA A 638 0.87 35.47 -15.47
N THR A 639 1.49 34.47 -16.10
CA THR A 639 1.41 34.27 -17.55
C THR A 639 0.01 33.90 -18.00
N GLU A 640 -0.71 33.07 -17.24
CA GLU A 640 -2.13 32.71 -17.48
C GLU A 640 -3.03 33.95 -17.60
N LEU A 641 -2.96 34.87 -16.63
CA LEU A 641 -3.85 36.04 -16.57
C LEU A 641 -3.62 36.97 -17.77
N TRP A 642 -2.35 37.14 -18.18
CA TRP A 642 -2.00 37.87 -19.39
C TRP A 642 -2.45 37.14 -20.67
N ALA A 643 -2.23 35.84 -20.79
CA ALA A 643 -2.63 35.04 -21.95
C ALA A 643 -4.15 35.07 -22.20
N ARG A 644 -4.96 34.97 -21.14
CA ARG A 644 -6.43 35.10 -21.23
C ARG A 644 -6.85 36.44 -21.84
N LYS A 645 -6.17 37.53 -21.44
CA LYS A 645 -6.43 38.86 -21.98
C LYS A 645 -6.03 38.96 -23.46
N LEU A 646 -4.88 38.38 -23.81
CA LEU A 646 -4.35 38.40 -25.17
C LEU A 646 -5.27 37.69 -26.17
N TYR A 647 -5.81 36.53 -25.80
CA TYR A 647 -6.49 35.65 -26.76
C TYR A 647 -8.02 35.77 -26.84
N SER A 648 -8.73 35.90 -25.71
CA SER A 648 -10.20 35.94 -25.72
C SER A 648 -10.83 37.00 -24.83
N ASN A 649 -10.07 37.60 -23.91
CA ASN A 649 -10.55 38.63 -22.97
C ASN A 649 -11.83 38.20 -22.21
N LYS A 650 -11.99 36.89 -22.00
CA LYS A 650 -13.10 36.31 -21.23
C LYS A 650 -12.94 36.60 -19.72
N PRO A 651 -14.04 36.78 -18.97
CA PRO A 651 -13.99 36.95 -17.51
C PRO A 651 -13.33 35.78 -16.75
N GLN A 652 -13.03 35.98 -15.48
CA GLN A 652 -12.67 34.89 -14.55
C GLN A 652 -13.75 33.79 -14.56
N ARG A 653 -13.38 32.51 -14.43
CA ARG A 653 -14.30 31.34 -14.40
C ARG A 653 -15.12 31.12 -15.69
N SER A 654 -14.58 31.50 -16.85
CA SER A 654 -15.30 31.41 -18.15
C SER A 654 -15.09 30.12 -18.95
N ASP A 655 -14.66 29.03 -18.30
CA ASP A 655 -14.53 27.69 -18.92
C ASP A 655 -13.76 27.70 -20.27
N ILE A 656 -12.53 28.25 -20.26
CA ILE A 656 -11.72 28.51 -21.46
C ILE A 656 -11.44 27.20 -22.23
N THR A 657 -11.81 27.17 -23.51
CA THR A 657 -11.66 26.02 -24.43
C THR A 657 -10.42 26.14 -25.32
N TRP A 658 -10.16 25.12 -26.15
CA TRP A 658 -9.08 25.15 -27.14
C TRP A 658 -9.16 26.35 -28.09
N SER A 659 -10.39 26.67 -28.54
CA SER A 659 -10.65 27.76 -29.50
C SER A 659 -10.55 29.16 -28.89
N ASP A 660 -10.55 29.28 -27.56
CA ASP A 660 -10.51 30.56 -26.83
C ASP A 660 -9.08 31.11 -26.62
N GLY A 661 -8.06 30.45 -27.19
CA GLY A 661 -6.69 30.95 -27.19
C GLY A 661 -5.60 29.89 -27.17
N MET A 662 -5.86 28.74 -26.55
CA MET A 662 -4.87 27.66 -26.38
C MET A 662 -4.25 27.19 -27.71
N ILE A 663 -5.00 27.29 -28.80
CA ILE A 663 -4.50 27.01 -30.15
C ILE A 663 -3.24 27.84 -30.53
N CYS A 664 -3.10 29.06 -30.03
CA CYS A 664 -2.01 29.96 -30.40
C CYS A 664 -0.70 29.69 -29.65
N ASP A 665 -0.74 29.03 -28.50
CA ASP A 665 0.45 28.49 -27.83
C ASP A 665 1.01 27.29 -28.64
N TYR A 666 0.13 26.42 -29.15
CA TYR A 666 0.54 25.16 -29.79
C TYR A 666 0.78 25.20 -31.31
N VAL A 667 0.35 26.25 -32.03
CA VAL A 667 0.40 26.31 -33.50
C VAL A 667 1.47 27.30 -34.00
N ARG A 668 2.34 26.82 -34.88
CA ARG A 668 3.37 27.62 -35.59
C ARG A 668 2.79 28.34 -36.82
N PRO A 669 3.47 29.36 -37.39
CA PRO A 669 2.82 30.36 -38.25
C PRO A 669 1.97 29.84 -39.41
N GLY A 670 0.80 30.45 -39.59
CA GLY A 670 -0.13 30.18 -40.70
C GLY A 670 -1.59 30.32 -40.32
N ASP A 671 -1.94 30.16 -39.04
CA ASP A 671 -3.30 30.45 -38.55
C ASP A 671 -3.47 31.96 -38.35
N ALA A 672 -4.39 32.57 -39.09
CA ALA A 672 -4.66 34.01 -39.02
C ALA A 672 -5.18 34.48 -37.65
N ARG A 673 -5.66 33.57 -36.79
CA ARG A 673 -6.04 33.86 -35.39
C ARG A 673 -4.84 34.07 -34.48
N CYS A 674 -3.68 33.53 -34.86
CA CYS A 674 -2.46 33.47 -34.05
C CYS A 674 -1.35 34.31 -34.69
N ALA A 675 -1.67 35.55 -35.04
CA ALA A 675 -0.66 36.51 -35.47
C ALA A 675 0.23 36.87 -34.27
N ASP A 676 1.53 36.53 -34.38
CA ASP A 676 2.55 36.75 -33.34
C ASP A 676 2.37 35.92 -32.04
N PRO A 677 2.42 34.58 -32.12
CA PRO A 677 2.10 33.68 -31.01
C PRO A 677 3.08 33.77 -29.84
N VAL A 678 2.55 33.64 -28.62
CA VAL A 678 3.32 33.52 -27.37
C VAL A 678 3.20 32.11 -26.82
N GLU A 679 4.23 31.62 -26.13
CA GLU A 679 4.04 30.51 -25.21
C GLU A 679 3.80 31.10 -23.81
N ALA A 680 2.62 30.84 -23.25
CA ALA A 680 2.24 31.38 -21.94
C ALA A 680 1.60 30.34 -21.01
N ILE A 681 0.94 29.33 -21.57
CA ILE A 681 0.23 28.27 -20.85
C ILE A 681 0.32 26.87 -21.49
N GLY A 682 0.75 26.76 -22.76
CA GLY A 682 0.85 25.50 -23.51
C GLY A 682 1.63 24.41 -22.77
N HIS A 683 2.90 24.64 -22.44
CA HIS A 683 3.74 23.72 -21.68
C HIS A 683 3.07 23.25 -20.37
N HIS A 684 2.35 24.14 -19.69
CA HIS A 684 1.66 23.83 -18.43
C HIS A 684 0.48 22.87 -18.64
N MET A 685 -0.26 22.99 -19.75
CA MET A 685 -1.20 21.96 -20.20
C MET A 685 -0.51 20.64 -20.55
N GLY A 686 0.67 20.68 -21.17
CA GLY A 686 1.49 19.49 -21.44
C GLY A 686 1.95 18.77 -20.17
N PHE A 687 2.35 19.51 -19.13
CA PHE A 687 2.69 18.96 -17.82
C PHE A 687 1.45 18.42 -17.08
N LEU A 688 0.31 19.12 -17.13
CA LEU A 688 -0.95 18.67 -16.52
C LEU A 688 -1.49 17.40 -17.19
N TYR A 689 -1.42 17.31 -18.52
CA TYR A 689 -1.71 16.09 -19.27
C TYR A 689 -0.85 14.92 -18.77
N ARG A 690 0.46 15.13 -18.60
CA ARG A 690 1.39 14.11 -18.09
C ARG A 690 1.11 13.73 -16.63
N HIS A 691 0.66 14.68 -15.80
CA HIS A 691 0.19 14.39 -14.45
C HIS A 691 -1.04 13.47 -14.48
N TYR A 692 -2.08 13.84 -15.24
CA TYR A 692 -3.31 13.06 -15.35
C TYR A 692 -3.08 11.66 -15.97
N ALA A 693 -2.22 11.55 -16.99
CA ALA A 693 -1.84 10.26 -17.58
C ALA A 693 -1.14 9.30 -16.60
N SER A 694 -0.79 9.75 -15.39
CA SER A 694 -0.16 8.96 -14.33
C SER A 694 -0.65 9.35 -12.93
N ASN A 695 -1.89 9.81 -12.78
CA ASN A 695 -2.40 10.43 -11.54
C ASN A 695 -2.24 9.56 -10.27
N GLU A 696 -2.29 8.23 -10.42
CA GLU A 696 -2.14 7.28 -9.30
C GLU A 696 -0.69 7.18 -8.78
N SER A 697 0.32 7.48 -9.59
CA SER A 697 1.75 7.43 -9.22
C SER A 697 2.41 8.80 -9.04
N LYS A 698 1.70 9.87 -9.42
CA LYS A 698 2.14 11.26 -9.28
C LYS A 698 1.55 11.90 -8.02
N SER A 699 2.18 12.99 -7.58
CA SER A 699 1.75 13.77 -6.42
C SER A 699 1.74 15.25 -6.77
N LEU A 700 0.81 16.00 -6.18
CA LEU A 700 0.67 17.43 -6.36
C LEU A 700 1.67 18.27 -5.53
N ILE A 701 2.47 17.63 -4.69
CA ILE A 701 3.45 18.26 -3.78
C ILE A 701 4.86 17.69 -3.97
N ASN A 702 5.14 17.11 -5.14
CA ASN A 702 6.44 16.50 -5.46
C ASN A 702 7.30 17.42 -6.35
N ASN A 703 8.14 18.24 -5.73
CA ASN A 703 9.09 19.12 -6.44
C ASN A 703 10.12 18.35 -7.31
N GLY A 704 10.31 17.04 -7.08
CA GLY A 704 11.24 16.21 -7.84
C GLY A 704 10.73 15.72 -9.20
N ASP A 705 9.53 16.13 -9.61
CA ASP A 705 8.81 15.61 -10.78
C ASP A 705 8.25 16.75 -11.62
N ASN A 706 8.64 16.88 -12.89
CA ASN A 706 8.29 18.05 -13.70
C ASN A 706 6.80 18.18 -14.04
N VAL A 707 5.99 17.14 -13.82
CA VAL A 707 4.54 17.27 -13.91
C VAL A 707 3.96 18.23 -12.85
N ILE A 708 4.76 18.57 -11.81
CA ILE A 708 4.41 19.54 -10.78
C ILE A 708 3.99 20.88 -11.37
N TYR A 709 4.64 21.36 -12.44
CA TYR A 709 4.33 22.66 -13.04
C TYR A 709 2.84 22.75 -13.39
N GLY A 710 2.34 21.79 -14.17
CA GLY A 710 0.92 21.76 -14.56
C GLY A 710 -0.03 21.37 -13.41
N SER A 711 0.36 20.46 -12.52
CA SER A 711 -0.54 20.02 -11.43
C SER A 711 -0.68 21.05 -10.31
N SER A 712 0.42 21.68 -9.87
CA SER A 712 0.38 22.73 -8.86
C SER A 712 -0.31 23.99 -9.37
N TRP A 713 -0.07 24.37 -10.62
CA TRP A 713 -0.80 25.44 -11.30
C TRP A 713 -2.31 25.16 -11.34
N SER A 714 -2.73 23.98 -11.81
CA SER A 714 -4.14 23.58 -11.87
C SER A 714 -4.81 23.64 -10.49
N PHE A 715 -4.10 23.22 -9.44
CA PHE A 715 -4.58 23.31 -8.06
C PHE A 715 -4.66 24.75 -7.55
N ALA A 716 -3.61 25.57 -7.69
CA ALA A 716 -3.63 26.97 -7.26
C ALA A 716 -4.72 27.77 -8.00
N ARG A 717 -4.93 27.45 -9.29
CA ARG A 717 -6.00 27.99 -10.11
C ARG A 717 -7.38 27.59 -9.62
N TRP A 718 -7.60 26.31 -9.32
CA TRP A 718 -8.85 25.79 -8.74
C TRP A 718 -9.12 26.37 -7.34
N VAL A 719 -8.10 26.49 -6.50
CA VAL A 719 -8.18 27.14 -5.17
C VAL A 719 -8.62 28.59 -5.34
N THR A 720 -8.00 29.34 -6.25
CA THR A 720 -8.32 30.75 -6.49
C THR A 720 -9.72 30.93 -7.10
N ASP A 721 -10.14 30.04 -8.00
CA ASP A 721 -11.50 30.03 -8.54
C ASP A 721 -12.56 29.72 -7.47
N THR A 722 -12.24 28.85 -6.51
CA THR A 722 -13.19 28.35 -5.51
C THR A 722 -13.27 29.26 -4.27
N TYR A 723 -12.15 29.84 -3.85
CA TYR A 723 -12.03 30.57 -2.58
C TYR A 723 -11.55 32.03 -2.74
N GLY A 724 -11.03 32.42 -3.90
CA GLY A 724 -10.46 33.75 -4.12
C GLY A 724 -11.46 34.90 -4.28
N GLY A 725 -12.76 34.64 -4.19
CA GLY A 725 -13.81 35.66 -4.30
C GLY A 725 -13.92 36.28 -5.70
N ALA A 726 -14.36 37.54 -5.77
CA ALA A 726 -14.54 38.27 -7.04
C ALA A 726 -13.27 39.02 -7.51
N ASP A 727 -12.33 39.28 -6.61
CA ASP A 727 -11.01 39.84 -6.91
C ASP A 727 -9.95 38.77 -6.60
N GLU A 728 -9.61 37.99 -7.63
CA GLU A 728 -8.56 36.97 -7.52
C GLU A 728 -7.19 37.56 -7.18
N GLY A 729 -6.91 38.82 -7.54
CA GLY A 729 -5.68 39.51 -7.20
C GLY A 729 -5.56 39.76 -5.69
N THR A 730 -6.65 40.05 -4.98
CA THR A 730 -6.60 40.17 -3.51
C THR A 730 -6.25 38.83 -2.86
N PHE A 731 -6.79 37.71 -3.35
CA PHE A 731 -6.45 36.40 -2.84
C PHE A 731 -4.99 36.03 -3.13
N LEU A 732 -4.54 36.21 -4.37
CA LEU A 732 -3.17 35.90 -4.81
C LEU A 732 -2.12 36.77 -4.09
N ARG A 733 -2.36 38.08 -3.92
CA ARG A 733 -1.55 38.96 -3.05
C ARG A 733 -1.46 38.42 -1.62
N SER A 734 -2.55 37.93 -1.05
CA SER A 734 -2.59 37.45 0.35
C SER A 734 -1.74 36.19 0.60
N LEU A 735 -1.44 35.41 -0.45
CA LEU A 735 -0.50 34.29 -0.38
C LEU A 735 0.96 34.78 -0.34
N VAL A 736 1.27 35.86 -1.06
CA VAL A 736 2.65 36.38 -1.18
C VAL A 736 3.01 37.32 -0.03
N GLN A 737 2.14 38.27 0.32
CA GLN A 737 2.41 39.40 1.23
C GLN A 737 2.37 39.06 2.73
N GLN A 738 2.49 37.79 3.10
CA GLN A 738 2.46 37.32 4.49
C GLN A 738 3.86 36.90 4.97
N GLN A 739 4.08 36.98 6.29
CA GLN A 739 5.43 36.92 6.86
C GLN A 739 5.89 35.52 7.29
N ASN A 740 4.99 34.71 7.85
CA ASN A 740 5.35 33.54 8.69
C ASN A 740 4.73 32.21 8.21
N GLU A 741 4.02 32.21 7.09
CA GLU A 741 3.35 31.05 6.53
C GLU A 741 3.95 30.71 5.15
N ARG A 742 3.71 29.48 4.66
CA ARG A 742 4.01 29.07 3.28
C ARG A 742 3.33 27.73 2.95
N GLY A 743 3.38 27.33 1.70
CA GLY A 743 2.91 26.07 1.16
C GLY A 743 1.47 25.78 1.54
N LEU A 744 1.24 24.55 2.01
CA LEU A 744 -0.07 24.09 2.44
C LEU A 744 -0.61 24.89 3.64
N VAL A 745 0.24 25.36 4.56
CA VAL A 745 -0.22 26.16 5.72
C VAL A 745 -0.80 27.50 5.27
N ASN A 746 -0.12 28.19 4.36
CA ASN A 746 -0.59 29.45 3.77
C ASN A 746 -1.96 29.27 3.09
N ILE A 747 -2.10 28.30 2.20
CA ILE A 747 -3.37 28.05 1.51
C ILE A 747 -4.49 27.68 2.49
N GLN A 748 -4.24 26.81 3.47
CA GLN A 748 -5.27 26.45 4.46
C GLN A 748 -5.77 27.68 5.23
N ASN A 749 -4.87 28.57 5.64
CA ASN A 749 -5.23 29.76 6.39
C ASN A 749 -5.95 30.83 5.55
N ARG A 750 -5.66 30.94 4.24
CA ARG A 750 -6.36 31.89 3.34
C ARG A 750 -7.69 31.35 2.79
N THR A 751 -7.85 30.03 2.72
CA THR A 751 -9.12 29.39 2.31
C THR A 751 -10.06 29.08 3.49
N GLY A 752 -9.52 28.99 4.70
CA GLY A 752 -10.24 28.48 5.88
C GLY A 752 -10.53 26.98 5.82
N ARG A 753 -9.83 26.22 4.96
CA ARG A 753 -10.07 24.79 4.68
C ARG A 753 -8.86 23.94 5.04
N THR A 754 -9.10 22.67 5.35
CA THR A 754 -8.01 21.71 5.61
C THR A 754 -7.41 21.20 4.29
N TRP A 755 -6.15 20.78 4.32
CA TRP A 755 -5.50 20.14 3.17
C TRP A 755 -6.30 18.92 2.67
N THR A 756 -6.84 18.12 3.58
CA THR A 756 -7.70 16.96 3.27
C THR A 756 -8.96 17.37 2.48
N GLU A 757 -9.56 18.52 2.81
CA GLU A 757 -10.72 19.06 2.08
C GLU A 757 -10.34 19.62 0.71
N LEU A 758 -9.23 20.38 0.65
CA LEU A 758 -8.71 20.96 -0.59
C LEU A 758 -8.30 19.88 -1.60
N LEU A 759 -7.51 18.90 -1.18
CA LEU A 759 -7.09 17.78 -2.03
C LEU A 759 -8.28 16.90 -2.43
N GLY A 760 -9.22 16.67 -1.51
CA GLY A 760 -10.43 15.89 -1.78
C GLY A 760 -11.26 16.50 -2.90
N TYR A 761 -11.62 17.78 -2.79
CA TYR A 761 -12.38 18.45 -3.84
C TYR A 761 -11.58 18.73 -5.11
N PHE A 762 -10.28 19.05 -5.04
CA PHE A 762 -9.45 19.20 -6.24
C PHE A 762 -9.32 17.90 -7.04
N SER A 763 -9.12 16.76 -6.37
CA SER A 763 -9.07 15.46 -7.04
C SER A 763 -10.40 15.19 -7.76
N LEU A 764 -11.53 15.49 -7.10
CA LEU A 764 -12.85 15.33 -7.67
C LEU A 764 -13.09 16.28 -8.86
N ALA A 765 -12.66 17.54 -8.77
CA ALA A 765 -12.72 18.50 -9.86
C ALA A 765 -11.92 18.04 -11.09
N SER A 766 -10.67 17.59 -10.88
CA SER A 766 -9.81 17.04 -11.93
C SER A 766 -10.46 15.83 -12.61
N ALA A 767 -10.96 14.87 -11.83
CA ALA A 767 -11.60 13.66 -12.35
C ALA A 767 -12.92 13.96 -13.08
N SER A 768 -13.72 14.88 -12.56
CA SER A 768 -15.06 15.19 -13.09
C SER A 768 -15.00 16.04 -14.35
N ASP A 769 -14.00 16.94 -14.49
CA ASP A 769 -13.75 17.64 -15.75
C ASP A 769 -13.35 16.64 -16.86
N ASN A 770 -12.52 15.65 -16.53
CA ASN A 770 -12.12 14.60 -17.47
C ASN A 770 -13.26 13.59 -17.80
N TYR A 771 -14.41 13.63 -17.11
CA TYR A 771 -15.51 12.68 -17.30
C TYR A 771 -16.42 13.02 -18.51
N PRO A 772 -16.89 12.04 -19.31
CA PRO A 772 -17.78 12.28 -20.45
C PRO A 772 -19.24 12.65 -20.07
N GLY A 773 -19.45 13.96 -19.94
CA GLY A 773 -20.77 14.60 -19.83
C GLY A 773 -21.40 14.49 -18.44
N GLY A 774 -22.71 14.72 -18.34
CA GLY A 774 -23.38 14.84 -17.04
C GLY A 774 -23.38 16.28 -16.53
N THR A 775 -23.99 16.50 -15.37
CA THR A 775 -24.17 17.84 -14.76
C THR A 775 -23.47 17.90 -13.42
N ILE A 776 -22.73 18.98 -13.17
CA ILE A 776 -22.07 19.26 -11.89
C ILE A 776 -22.47 20.67 -11.45
N THR A 777 -23.19 20.77 -10.33
CA THR A 777 -23.67 22.03 -9.75
C THR A 777 -22.78 22.52 -8.61
N ASP A 778 -22.06 21.62 -7.94
CA ASP A 778 -21.06 21.98 -6.93
C ASP A 778 -19.79 22.52 -7.60
N ALA A 779 -19.54 23.84 -7.46
CA ALA A 779 -18.38 24.51 -8.03
C ALA A 779 -17.04 23.95 -7.52
N ARG A 780 -17.01 23.34 -6.32
CA ARG A 780 -15.80 22.71 -5.77
C ARG A 780 -15.40 21.45 -6.53
N ALA A 781 -16.35 20.78 -7.18
CA ALA A 781 -16.15 19.58 -7.98
C ALA A 781 -15.95 19.89 -9.48
N ARG A 782 -15.52 21.12 -9.83
CA ARG A 782 -15.27 21.57 -11.20
C ARG A 782 -13.97 22.35 -11.31
N LEU A 783 -13.29 22.22 -12.44
CA LEU A 783 -12.40 23.27 -12.92
C LEU A 783 -13.30 24.37 -13.54
N GLN A 784 -13.14 25.62 -13.12
CA GLN A 784 -14.08 26.69 -13.46
C GLN A 784 -13.54 27.61 -14.57
N SER A 785 -12.24 27.89 -14.58
CA SER A 785 -11.63 28.76 -15.60
C SER A 785 -11.06 28.03 -16.82
N TRP A 786 -10.93 26.69 -16.81
CA TRP A 786 -10.32 25.95 -17.92
C TRP A 786 -11.07 24.64 -18.20
N ASN A 787 -11.49 24.48 -19.45
CA ASN A 787 -12.13 23.26 -19.94
C ASN A 787 -11.05 22.27 -20.39
N THR A 788 -10.42 21.57 -19.43
CA THR A 788 -9.29 20.68 -19.75
C THR A 788 -9.74 19.51 -20.61
N ARG A 789 -11.02 19.14 -20.53
CA ARG A 789 -11.67 18.16 -21.40
C ARG A 789 -11.59 18.51 -22.89
N ASP A 790 -12.02 19.69 -23.29
CA ASP A 790 -11.98 20.16 -24.68
C ASP A 790 -10.54 20.32 -25.17
N ILE A 791 -9.69 20.91 -24.32
CA ILE A 791 -8.28 21.15 -24.60
C ILE A 791 -7.54 19.83 -24.84
N PHE A 792 -7.62 18.85 -23.93
CA PHE A 792 -6.92 17.57 -24.10
C PHE A 792 -7.51 16.71 -25.22
N ALA A 793 -8.82 16.76 -25.45
CA ALA A 793 -9.43 16.10 -26.61
C ALA A 793 -8.89 16.66 -27.93
N THR A 794 -8.76 17.99 -28.03
CA THR A 794 -8.26 18.65 -29.25
C THR A 794 -6.75 18.50 -29.42
N MET A 795 -5.96 18.61 -28.35
CA MET A 795 -4.53 18.28 -28.34
C MET A 795 -4.28 16.85 -28.84
N SER A 796 -5.08 15.89 -28.35
CA SER A 796 -4.99 14.49 -28.76
C SER A 796 -5.36 14.28 -30.23
N ALA A 797 -6.45 14.92 -30.67
CA ALA A 797 -6.90 14.85 -32.06
C ALA A 797 -5.91 15.47 -33.05
N GLY A 798 -5.30 16.62 -32.72
CA GLY A 798 -4.54 17.45 -33.67
C GLY A 798 -3.02 17.36 -33.59
N LEU A 799 -2.42 17.26 -32.39
CA LEU A 799 -0.97 17.45 -32.24
C LEU A 799 -0.17 16.16 -32.50
N ARG A 800 0.90 16.29 -33.29
CA ARG A 800 1.77 15.19 -33.72
C ARG A 800 3.24 15.57 -33.57
N PHE A 801 4.08 14.59 -33.27
CA PHE A 801 5.52 14.71 -33.43
C PHE A 801 5.92 14.73 -34.92
N SER A 802 7.18 15.06 -35.22
CA SER A 802 7.69 15.14 -36.60
C SER A 802 7.68 13.80 -37.37
N ASP A 803 7.55 12.67 -36.67
CA ASP A 803 7.38 11.33 -37.25
C ASP A 803 5.90 10.97 -37.52
N GLY A 804 4.96 11.89 -37.24
CA GLY A 804 3.52 11.70 -37.39
C GLY A 804 2.84 10.97 -36.22
N SER A 805 3.57 10.58 -35.17
CA SER A 805 2.97 9.93 -33.99
C SER A 805 2.23 10.92 -33.09
N PRO A 806 1.16 10.50 -32.36
CA PRO A 806 0.41 11.39 -31.47
C PRO A 806 1.25 11.92 -30.30
N ALA A 807 1.35 13.26 -30.19
CA ALA A 807 2.01 13.90 -29.05
C ALA A 807 1.25 13.64 -27.74
N PHE A 808 -0.09 13.61 -27.83
CA PHE A 808 -1.00 13.39 -26.71
C PHE A 808 -1.93 12.20 -27.03
N PRO A 809 -1.53 10.95 -26.75
CA PRO A 809 -2.23 9.77 -27.28
C PRO A 809 -3.62 9.46 -26.67
N ARG A 810 -4.13 10.24 -25.70
CA ARG A 810 -5.44 10.03 -25.06
C ARG A 810 -6.22 11.34 -24.99
N PRO A 811 -7.49 11.41 -25.45
CA PRO A 811 -8.28 12.65 -25.37
C PRO A 811 -8.69 13.02 -23.92
N TRP A 812 -8.74 12.03 -23.02
CA TRP A 812 -8.99 12.22 -21.59
C TRP A 812 -7.84 11.49 -20.86
N PRO A 813 -6.75 12.19 -20.49
CA PRO A 813 -5.54 11.53 -20.00
C PRO A 813 -5.72 10.85 -18.64
N LEU A 814 -6.61 11.38 -17.79
CA LEU A 814 -6.82 10.94 -16.41
C LEU A 814 -7.24 9.47 -16.34
N ASN A 815 -6.50 8.66 -15.56
CA ASN A 815 -6.81 7.24 -15.41
C ASN A 815 -8.04 7.03 -14.52
N MET A 816 -9.21 7.03 -15.15
CA MET A 816 -10.50 6.82 -14.50
C MET A 816 -11.01 5.40 -14.76
N ARG A 817 -11.15 4.62 -13.70
CA ARG A 817 -11.52 3.21 -13.74
C ARG A 817 -13.05 3.06 -13.80
N ALA A 818 -13.61 2.60 -14.92
CA ALA A 818 -15.04 2.30 -15.01
C ALA A 818 -15.37 0.99 -14.26
N VAL A 819 -16.31 1.05 -13.33
CA VAL A 819 -16.81 -0.08 -12.54
C VAL A 819 -18.33 -0.02 -12.40
N SER A 820 -18.99 -1.17 -12.38
CA SER A 820 -20.41 -1.22 -11.99
C SER A 820 -20.54 -1.38 -10.47
N PHE A 821 -21.60 -0.83 -9.89
CA PHE A 821 -21.89 -1.05 -8.47
C PHE A 821 -21.97 -2.56 -8.15
N GLY A 822 -21.31 -2.96 -7.06
CA GLY A 822 -21.27 -4.36 -6.60
C GLY A 822 -20.41 -5.32 -7.44
N THR A 823 -19.82 -4.90 -8.56
CA THR A 823 -18.97 -5.76 -9.43
C THR A 823 -17.47 -5.54 -9.21
N PHE A 824 -17.07 -5.12 -8.00
CA PHE A 824 -15.67 -4.84 -7.70
C PHE A 824 -14.84 -6.13 -7.74
N PRO A 825 -13.64 -6.12 -8.37
CA PRO A 825 -12.74 -7.27 -8.36
C PRO A 825 -12.35 -7.69 -6.94
N SER A 826 -11.90 -8.94 -6.78
CA SER A 826 -11.46 -9.46 -5.49
C SER A 826 -10.34 -8.61 -4.87
N SER A 827 -10.20 -8.67 -3.54
CA SER A 827 -9.27 -7.85 -2.74
C SER A 827 -7.84 -7.78 -3.30
N VAL A 828 -7.33 -8.86 -3.91
CA VAL A 828 -5.99 -8.91 -4.50
C VAL A 828 -5.86 -8.06 -5.78
N SER A 829 -6.94 -7.89 -6.54
CA SER A 829 -6.93 -7.24 -7.87
C SER A 829 -7.45 -5.79 -7.87
N ASN A 830 -8.03 -5.31 -6.78
CA ASN A 830 -8.50 -3.93 -6.63
C ASN A 830 -7.71 -3.10 -5.58
N VAL A 831 -6.43 -3.43 -5.37
CA VAL A 831 -5.53 -2.60 -4.55
C VAL A 831 -5.10 -1.36 -5.34
N VAL A 832 -5.14 -0.21 -4.67
CA VAL A 832 -4.53 1.05 -5.12
C VAL A 832 -3.46 1.43 -4.10
N SER A 833 -2.34 1.98 -4.57
CA SER A 833 -1.30 2.60 -3.74
C SER A 833 -1.06 4.01 -4.25
N LEU A 834 -1.19 5.02 -3.37
CA LEU A 834 -1.04 6.43 -3.73
C LEU A 834 0.08 7.09 -2.91
N PRO A 835 0.98 7.89 -3.52
CA PRO A 835 1.90 8.75 -2.78
C PRO A 835 1.13 9.85 -2.01
N GLY A 836 1.76 10.47 -1.01
CA GLY A 836 1.17 11.64 -0.33
C GLY A 836 0.90 12.76 -1.34
N GLY A 837 -0.31 13.32 -1.36
CA GLY A 837 -0.77 14.28 -2.37
C GLY A 837 -1.18 13.68 -3.72
N GLY A 838 -1.27 12.34 -3.84
CA GLY A 838 -1.77 11.64 -5.03
C GLY A 838 -3.24 11.20 -4.91
N PHE A 839 -3.87 10.87 -6.05
CA PHE A 839 -5.27 10.43 -6.11
C PHE A 839 -5.56 9.40 -7.22
N ALA A 840 -6.56 8.55 -7.02
CA ALA A 840 -7.15 7.66 -8.02
C ALA A 840 -8.62 8.04 -8.29
N ALA A 841 -9.15 7.67 -9.45
CA ALA A 841 -10.50 8.01 -9.88
C ALA A 841 -11.26 6.81 -10.47
N TRP A 842 -12.57 6.80 -10.29
CA TRP A 842 -13.50 5.80 -10.80
C TRP A 842 -14.76 6.47 -11.37
N GLU A 843 -15.26 5.91 -12.47
CA GLU A 843 -16.68 6.02 -12.81
C GLU A 843 -17.39 4.83 -12.14
N ILE A 844 -18.40 5.10 -11.32
CA ILE A 844 -19.27 4.07 -10.74
C ILE A 844 -20.68 4.25 -11.29
N SER A 845 -21.17 3.28 -12.06
CA SER A 845 -22.46 3.34 -12.74
C SER A 845 -23.19 1.99 -12.75
N GLY A 846 -24.34 1.92 -13.44
CA GLY A 846 -25.14 0.71 -13.60
C GLY A 846 -26.56 0.83 -13.06
N THR A 847 -27.43 -0.10 -13.46
CA THR A 847 -28.85 -0.09 -13.11
C THR A 847 -29.06 -0.51 -11.66
N GLN A 848 -29.39 0.43 -10.78
CA GLN A 848 -29.69 0.14 -9.38
C GLN A 848 -31.17 -0.24 -9.22
N SER A 849 -31.50 -1.53 -9.28
CA SER A 849 -32.81 -2.04 -8.84
C SER A 849 -32.88 -2.28 -7.33
N THR A 850 -31.73 -2.30 -6.65
CA THR A 850 -31.58 -2.44 -5.21
C THR A 850 -30.54 -1.43 -4.68
N PRO A 851 -30.60 -1.02 -3.39
CA PRO A 851 -29.57 -0.18 -2.80
C PRO A 851 -28.16 -0.79 -2.94
N GLN A 852 -27.16 0.06 -3.11
CA GLN A 852 -25.77 -0.32 -3.39
C GLN A 852 -24.83 0.29 -2.36
N THR A 853 -23.70 -0.37 -2.05
CA THR A 853 -22.70 0.18 -1.13
C THR A 853 -21.36 0.53 -1.77
N LEU A 854 -20.66 1.46 -1.12
CA LEU A 854 -19.28 1.87 -1.40
C LEU A 854 -18.49 2.08 -0.09
N ALA A 855 -17.25 1.61 -0.04
CA ALA A 855 -16.35 1.71 1.10
C ALA A 855 -14.88 1.78 0.65
N ILE A 856 -14.02 2.37 1.49
CA ILE A 856 -12.57 2.17 1.42
C ILE A 856 -12.14 1.29 2.60
N ARG A 857 -11.30 0.29 2.32
CA ARG A 857 -10.76 -0.66 3.30
C ARG A 857 -9.24 -0.76 3.18
N SER A 858 -8.55 -1.21 4.23
CA SER A 858 -7.14 -1.60 4.10
C SER A 858 -6.98 -2.75 3.11
N THR A 859 -5.76 -3.02 2.66
CA THR A 859 -5.45 -4.21 1.84
C THR A 859 -5.79 -5.54 2.51
N THR A 860 -5.97 -5.53 3.84
CA THR A 860 -6.39 -6.67 4.68
C THR A 860 -7.88 -6.68 5.04
N GLY A 861 -8.69 -5.77 4.48
CA GLY A 861 -10.15 -5.67 4.71
C GLY A 861 -10.58 -4.87 5.94
N GLY A 862 -9.63 -4.39 6.74
CA GLY A 862 -9.83 -3.56 7.92
C GLY A 862 -10.14 -2.08 7.60
N PRO A 863 -10.03 -1.17 8.60
CA PRO A 863 -10.21 0.27 8.40
C PRO A 863 -9.34 0.83 7.27
N ALA A 864 -9.81 1.87 6.59
CA ALA A 864 -8.98 2.65 5.68
C ALA A 864 -7.74 3.24 6.40
N PRO A 865 -6.60 3.42 5.72
CA PRO A 865 -5.46 4.17 6.28
C PRO A 865 -5.89 5.59 6.69
N ALA A 866 -5.39 6.09 7.81
CA ALA A 866 -5.87 7.35 8.42
C ALA A 866 -5.67 8.61 7.57
N ASN A 867 -4.78 8.55 6.58
CA ASN A 867 -4.49 9.59 5.60
C ASN A 867 -5.26 9.44 4.28
N VAL A 868 -6.11 8.42 4.12
CA VAL A 868 -6.92 8.23 2.91
C VAL A 868 -8.30 8.85 3.08
N GLY A 869 -8.78 9.57 2.06
CA GLY A 869 -10.15 10.07 1.97
C GLY A 869 -10.81 9.68 0.65
N MET A 870 -12.12 9.91 0.56
CA MET A 870 -12.94 9.67 -0.63
C MET A 870 -13.80 10.91 -0.92
N ALA A 871 -13.88 11.32 -2.17
CA ALA A 871 -14.79 12.37 -2.63
C ALA A 871 -15.70 11.81 -3.74
N VAL A 872 -16.96 12.22 -3.77
CA VAL A 872 -18.00 11.65 -4.64
C VAL A 872 -18.85 12.77 -5.22
N VAL A 873 -19.07 12.78 -6.53
CA VAL A 873 -20.10 13.61 -7.19
C VAL A 873 -21.02 12.71 -8.01
N ARG A 874 -22.32 12.97 -7.95
CA ARG A 874 -23.29 12.31 -8.84
C ARG A 874 -23.40 13.13 -10.13
N VAL A 875 -22.97 12.57 -11.26
CA VAL A 875 -22.98 13.27 -12.56
C VAL A 875 -24.23 12.98 -13.41
N LYS A 876 -24.92 11.86 -13.14
CA LYS A 876 -26.15 11.40 -13.82
C LYS A 876 -27.10 10.71 -12.83
#